data_AF-A0A4R2F0Q0-F1
#
_entry.id   AF-A0A4R2F0Q0-F1
#
_cell.length_a   1.000
_cell.length_b   1.000
_cell.length_c   1.000
_cell.angle_alpha   90.00
_cell.angle_beta   90.00
_cell.angle_gamma   90.00
#
_symmetry.space_group_name_H-M   'P 1'
#
loop_
_entity.id
_entity.type
_entity.pdbx_description
1 polymer ?
#
loop_
_entity_poly.entity_id
_entity_poly.type
_entity_poly.pdbx_seq_one_letter_code
_entity_poly.pdbx_strand_id
1 'polypeptide(L)'
;MVDELKRRVEQKFGGKVVNVKSCQSLSELIYDRCGARISDSTLRRIWGLLPSPQKPSTSTLDLLSQFIGKKSWADFLNSIEGGKEIGDLSTVWDTAKENAQAISVGTSAFILKKSGVVLKDVIYRQCIDDQMSALVSSDYMATSIIAPGGYGKSLGIASWVMRNLNRKTFKHSIIYFLTGSQVDDSYSHSMPIDTWISRNLFKVNENVFGSPELFRDRYFIFIVDALDEIDSTMTKSATFFSKVVEFVSKYSGSKSVKVLVTTRSSVWGRSLVQEVINNKGASAHWMGLRSAAFDSDTTNMPLLNHKELQDAFNNFINKKSKGRALLVEQLNFMLRETISHPYMLKLFISIYNSSTLKLQNYNDVIDEFISREIAHAKFADENLDIINFMLKKQCYGQNLQPVKKSDLKEMYPIHLRKGGNYFSAYEHLLAFSILSEETVANKFKNLVVQVDFSHSNLRDLLITRYIVEANGGISQDLFIKVDKDYTNSDLRIRLINNLYSIAYSENNFEAIKNFYLLPDTISKDKDILKFIIFQFRNDKPILQLLVQDYCKHSSAKEFLISSYFDFDYLNTSFYKLLELILYSATTKNEKIYCLAGLAISRAQLLDRDGFLAFSEELKDLDIDESCCFYSILIWTIWNVYFAHITNDAALLGDIGKKVARADVLINRNASSNQLSIFHFYLELIPHLILFKNTAGAKAIVELIENHPIKEEMVKDDKLTMLYSLYQMDIKSMENFGFKLTPMQLYSLEQHINTLSISQSYINRVSGYVLLAYSHLQQDDKQTFMSYYHTALEICSNANFKLFEISKLKRLADTLDNFKMQTQAQRFRDYSMTMVNDKNRELYNVV
;
A
#
# COMPACT_ATOMS: atom_id res chain seq x y z
N MET A 1 20.96 -19.70 32.73
CA MET A 1 20.71 -20.96 31.99
C MET A 1 22.00 -21.60 31.50
N VAL A 2 22.82 -20.92 30.67
CA VAL A 2 24.12 -21.46 30.22
C VAL A 2 25.07 -21.73 31.40
N ASP A 3 25.08 -20.87 32.43
CA ASP A 3 25.92 -21.12 33.62
C ASP A 3 25.44 -22.31 34.47
N GLU A 4 24.13 -22.60 34.47
CA GLU A 4 23.60 -23.81 35.12
C GLU A 4 23.98 -25.06 34.32
N LEU A 5 24.01 -25.00 33.00
CA LEU A 5 24.58 -26.07 32.16
C LEU A 5 26.05 -26.30 32.48
N LYS A 6 26.87 -25.23 32.56
CA LYS A 6 28.29 -25.35 32.93
C LYS A 6 28.45 -26.03 34.28
N ARG A 7 27.66 -25.63 35.27
CA ARG A 7 27.68 -26.21 36.62
C ARG A 7 27.39 -27.72 36.59
N ARG A 8 26.37 -28.15 35.85
CA ARG A 8 26.03 -29.58 35.73
C ARG A 8 27.05 -30.37 34.90
N VAL A 9 27.65 -29.73 33.88
CA VAL A 9 28.75 -30.32 33.12
C VAL A 9 29.96 -30.54 34.04
N GLU A 10 30.33 -29.56 34.88
CA GLU A 10 31.41 -29.69 35.87
C GLU A 10 31.13 -30.80 36.90
N GLN A 11 29.88 -30.93 37.35
CA GLN A 11 29.46 -32.03 38.22
C GLN A 11 29.65 -33.40 37.57
N LYS A 12 29.29 -33.54 36.29
CA LYS A 12 29.44 -34.81 35.57
C LYS A 12 30.87 -35.06 35.08
N PHE A 13 31.64 -34.01 34.89
CA PHE A 13 33.07 -34.06 34.59
C PHE A 13 33.90 -34.46 35.82
N GLY A 14 33.40 -34.19 37.03
CA GLY A 14 34.07 -34.55 38.29
C GLY A 14 35.06 -33.49 38.79
N GLY A 15 34.98 -32.26 38.29
CA GLY A 15 35.88 -31.17 38.67
C GLY A 15 35.52 -29.84 38.01
N LYS A 16 36.14 -28.74 38.46
CA LYS A 16 35.95 -27.42 37.84
C LYS A 16 36.80 -27.27 36.58
N VAL A 17 36.28 -26.56 35.58
CA VAL A 17 37.00 -26.27 34.32
C VAL A 17 37.64 -24.89 34.43
N VAL A 18 38.89 -24.84 34.90
CA VAL A 18 39.60 -23.59 35.24
C VAL A 18 40.86 -23.35 34.44
N ASN A 19 41.34 -24.34 33.67
CA ASN A 19 42.57 -24.23 32.88
C ASN A 19 42.50 -25.00 31.56
N VAL A 20 43.47 -24.78 30.68
CA VAL A 20 43.52 -25.40 29.34
C VAL A 20 43.50 -26.93 29.43
N LYS A 21 44.22 -27.52 30.39
CA LYS A 21 44.29 -28.97 30.60
C LYS A 21 42.90 -29.55 30.92
N SER A 22 42.13 -28.88 31.78
CA SER A 22 40.75 -29.29 32.09
C SER A 22 39.80 -29.19 30.90
N CYS A 23 39.99 -28.22 29.99
CA CYS A 23 39.22 -28.15 28.74
C CYS A 23 39.58 -29.28 27.76
N GLN A 24 40.86 -29.66 27.67
CA GLN A 24 41.30 -30.78 26.83
C GLN A 24 40.71 -32.10 27.32
N SER A 25 40.81 -32.37 28.62
CA SER A 25 40.22 -33.57 29.23
C SER A 25 38.69 -33.60 29.12
N LEU A 26 38.02 -32.45 29.25
CA LEU A 26 36.57 -32.37 29.02
C LEU A 26 36.20 -32.62 27.55
N SER A 27 36.98 -32.11 26.60
CA SER A 27 36.78 -32.34 25.16
C SER A 27 36.86 -33.84 24.82
N GLU A 28 37.85 -34.53 25.35
CA GLU A 28 38.03 -35.98 25.21
C GLU A 28 36.86 -36.74 25.84
N LEU A 29 36.49 -36.41 27.07
CA LEU A 29 35.40 -37.11 27.76
C LEU A 29 34.03 -36.89 27.11
N ILE A 30 33.79 -35.72 26.51
CA ILE A 30 32.58 -35.45 25.71
C ILE A 30 32.61 -36.31 24.44
N TYR A 31 33.75 -36.39 23.76
CA TYR A 31 33.89 -37.20 22.56
C TYR A 31 33.63 -38.69 22.84
N ASP A 32 34.24 -39.22 23.91
CA ASP A 32 34.08 -40.63 24.30
C ASP A 32 32.64 -40.99 24.64
N ARG A 33 31.87 -40.06 25.23
CA ARG A 33 30.49 -40.31 25.69
C ARG A 33 29.41 -39.95 24.67
N CYS A 34 29.65 -38.96 23.83
CA CYS A 34 28.63 -38.41 22.93
C CYS A 34 28.94 -38.69 21.46
N GLY A 35 30.11 -39.24 21.12
CA GLY A 35 30.51 -39.57 19.75
C GLY A 35 30.85 -38.35 18.88
N ALA A 36 30.81 -37.14 19.45
CA ALA A 36 31.08 -35.89 18.74
C ALA A 36 31.91 -34.95 19.63
N ARG A 37 32.83 -34.20 19.00
CA ARG A 37 33.87 -33.44 19.72
C ARG A 37 33.54 -31.95 19.77
N ILE A 38 33.70 -31.35 20.94
CA ILE A 38 33.78 -29.89 21.11
C ILE A 38 35.26 -29.51 21.19
N SER A 39 35.73 -28.56 20.37
CA SER A 39 37.14 -28.14 20.44
C SER A 39 37.49 -27.52 21.80
N ASP A 40 38.73 -27.69 22.22
CA ASP A 40 39.27 -27.09 23.44
C ASP A 40 39.16 -25.55 23.40
N SER A 41 39.37 -24.94 22.23
CA SER A 41 39.20 -23.50 22.03
C SER A 41 37.76 -23.03 22.25
N THR A 42 36.77 -23.83 21.86
CA THR A 42 35.35 -23.56 22.09
C THR A 42 35.01 -23.68 23.58
N LEU A 43 35.49 -24.72 24.27
CA LEU A 43 35.28 -24.89 25.71
C LEU A 43 35.93 -23.76 26.52
N ARG A 44 37.14 -23.33 26.15
CA ARG A 44 37.83 -22.19 26.77
C ARG A 44 37.03 -20.90 26.66
N ARG A 45 36.36 -20.65 25.53
CA ARG A 45 35.47 -19.49 25.35
C ARG A 45 34.22 -19.60 26.22
N ILE A 46 33.59 -20.78 26.29
CA ILE A 46 32.38 -21.02 27.09
C ILE A 46 32.66 -20.77 28.57
N TRP A 47 33.78 -21.26 29.09
CA TRP A 47 34.18 -21.09 30.50
C TRP A 47 34.89 -19.77 30.81
N GLY A 48 34.98 -18.84 29.84
CA GLY A 48 35.55 -17.51 30.06
C GLY A 48 37.08 -17.48 30.17
N LEU A 49 37.77 -18.56 29.79
CA LEU A 49 39.24 -18.66 29.73
C LEU A 49 39.82 -18.05 28.43
N LEU A 50 38.95 -17.64 27.50
CA LEU A 50 39.30 -16.92 26.28
C LEU A 50 38.17 -15.94 25.95
N PRO A 51 38.44 -14.63 25.75
CA PRO A 51 37.40 -13.65 25.43
C PRO A 51 36.71 -13.98 24.09
N SER A 52 35.38 -13.89 24.07
CA SER A 52 34.56 -14.11 22.88
C SER A 52 33.32 -13.22 22.93
N PRO A 53 33.06 -12.38 21.90
CA PRO A 53 31.84 -11.59 21.80
C PRO A 53 30.62 -12.43 21.36
N GLN A 54 30.83 -13.68 20.91
CA GLN A 54 29.79 -14.56 20.42
C GLN A 54 29.32 -15.56 21.49
N LYS A 55 28.00 -15.75 21.56
CA LYS A 55 27.36 -16.79 22.39
C LYS A 55 27.69 -18.20 21.84
N PRO A 56 27.69 -19.26 22.68
CA PRO A 56 27.90 -20.63 22.21
C PRO A 56 26.83 -21.05 21.21
N SER A 57 27.19 -21.81 20.17
CA SER A 57 26.21 -22.29 19.18
C SER A 57 25.23 -23.29 19.80
N THR A 58 24.00 -23.36 19.27
CA THR A 58 22.98 -24.33 19.71
C THR A 58 23.50 -25.77 19.64
N SER A 59 24.24 -26.13 18.59
CA SER A 59 24.89 -27.45 18.47
C SER A 59 25.89 -27.73 19.60
N THR A 60 26.63 -26.72 20.05
CA THR A 60 27.57 -26.86 21.16
C THR A 60 26.82 -27.03 22.48
N LEU A 61 25.72 -26.30 22.66
CA LEU A 61 24.84 -26.44 23.83
C LEU A 61 24.11 -27.78 23.84
N ASP A 62 23.72 -28.31 22.68
CA ASP A 62 23.12 -29.64 22.52
C ASP A 62 24.10 -30.72 22.95
N LEU A 63 25.35 -30.69 22.46
CA LEU A 63 26.37 -31.64 22.87
C LEU A 63 26.67 -31.59 24.37
N LEU A 64 26.78 -30.40 24.96
CA LEU A 64 26.98 -30.25 26.40
C LEU A 64 25.77 -30.78 27.20
N SER A 65 24.56 -30.63 26.66
CA SER A 65 23.33 -31.16 27.26
C SER A 65 23.26 -32.69 27.16
N GLN A 66 23.68 -33.25 26.04
CA GLN A 66 23.85 -34.69 25.83
C GLN A 66 24.91 -35.26 26.76
N PHE A 67 26.02 -34.54 26.94
CA PHE A 67 27.04 -34.94 27.89
C PHE A 67 26.47 -35.12 29.29
N ILE A 68 25.56 -34.25 29.75
CA ILE A 68 24.87 -34.38 31.03
C ILE A 68 23.67 -35.34 31.04
N GLY A 69 23.39 -36.03 29.94
CA GLY A 69 22.34 -37.06 29.83
C GLY A 69 20.97 -36.54 29.41
N LYS A 70 20.90 -35.36 28.78
CA LYS A 70 19.68 -34.79 28.17
C LYS A 70 19.69 -34.97 26.66
N LYS A 71 18.53 -35.02 25.99
CA LYS A 71 18.47 -35.28 24.55
C LYS A 71 19.02 -34.13 23.70
N SER A 72 18.80 -32.90 24.14
CA SER A 72 19.20 -31.65 23.48
C SER A 72 19.26 -30.50 24.48
N TRP A 73 19.73 -29.33 24.04
CA TRP A 73 19.66 -28.07 24.76
C TRP A 73 18.22 -27.71 25.12
N ALA A 74 17.27 -27.94 24.21
CA ALA A 74 15.85 -27.76 24.48
C ALA A 74 15.35 -28.72 25.56
N ASP A 75 15.75 -30.00 25.54
CA ASP A 75 15.40 -30.98 26.58
C ASP A 75 16.02 -30.64 27.94
N PHE A 76 17.25 -30.11 27.93
CA PHE A 76 17.88 -29.59 29.13
C PHE A 76 17.11 -28.39 29.68
N LEU A 77 16.79 -27.39 28.84
CA LEU A 77 15.97 -26.23 29.22
C LEU A 77 14.62 -26.67 29.81
N ASN A 78 13.92 -27.61 29.17
CA ASN A 78 12.68 -28.18 29.69
C ASN A 78 12.86 -28.83 31.09
N SER A 79 14.04 -29.37 31.39
CA SER A 79 14.34 -30.02 32.68
C SER A 79 14.75 -29.06 33.80
N ILE A 80 15.11 -27.81 33.48
CA ILE A 80 15.41 -26.75 34.45
C ILE A 80 14.22 -25.80 34.59
N GLU A 81 13.49 -25.57 33.51
CA GLU A 81 12.24 -24.83 33.45
C GLU A 81 11.05 -25.76 33.73
N GLY A 82 11.14 -26.59 34.77
CA GLY A 82 9.97 -27.35 35.23
C GLY A 82 8.84 -26.37 35.50
N GLY A 83 7.94 -26.21 34.52
CA GLY A 83 6.80 -25.32 34.61
C GLY A 83 6.03 -25.71 35.86
N LYS A 84 5.71 -24.72 36.68
CA LYS A 84 4.86 -24.96 37.84
C LYS A 84 3.53 -25.52 37.32
N GLU A 85 2.93 -26.47 38.04
CA GLU A 85 1.51 -26.77 37.87
C GLU A 85 0.71 -25.48 38.03
N ILE A 86 -0.47 -25.38 37.38
CA ILE A 86 -1.27 -24.15 37.47
C ILE A 86 -1.62 -23.90 38.94
N GLY A 87 -0.92 -22.93 39.55
CA GLY A 87 -1.21 -22.41 40.87
C GLY A 87 -2.42 -21.47 40.82
N ASP A 88 -2.46 -20.44 41.65
CA ASP A 88 -3.48 -19.40 41.54
C ASP A 88 -3.45 -18.77 40.12
N LEU A 89 -4.57 -18.91 39.39
CA LEU A 89 -4.77 -18.42 38.02
C LEU A 89 -4.48 -16.91 37.90
N SER A 90 -4.79 -16.13 38.94
CA SER A 90 -4.49 -14.70 38.94
C SER A 90 -2.98 -14.46 38.92
N THR A 91 -2.24 -15.17 39.77
CA THR A 91 -0.77 -15.06 39.85
C THR A 91 -0.09 -15.49 38.55
N VAL A 92 -0.60 -16.54 37.89
CA VAL A 92 -0.11 -16.98 36.57
C VAL A 92 -0.35 -15.92 35.49
N TRP A 93 -1.54 -15.31 35.47
CA TRP A 93 -1.85 -14.23 34.54
C TRP A 93 -0.97 -13.00 34.76
N ASP A 94 -0.80 -12.57 36.01
CA ASP A 94 -0.03 -11.37 36.33
C ASP A 94 1.45 -11.55 35.97
N THR A 95 2.02 -12.73 36.24
CA THR A 95 3.39 -13.09 35.81
C THR A 95 3.53 -13.06 34.29
N ALA A 96 2.57 -13.65 33.57
CA ALA A 96 2.58 -13.67 32.11
C ALA A 96 2.44 -12.25 31.53
N LYS A 97 1.63 -11.40 32.16
CA LYS A 97 1.44 -10.00 31.79
C LYS A 97 2.72 -9.19 31.96
N GLU A 98 3.44 -9.36 33.08
CA GLU A 98 4.74 -8.70 33.30
C GLU A 98 5.77 -9.13 32.25
N ASN A 99 5.86 -10.42 31.96
CA ASN A 99 6.75 -10.96 30.92
C ASN A 99 6.39 -10.39 29.53
N ALA A 100 5.10 -10.40 29.18
CA ALA A 100 4.62 -9.85 27.92
C ALA A 100 4.95 -8.37 27.80
N GLN A 101 4.72 -7.60 28.86
CA GLN A 101 5.00 -6.17 28.88
C GLN A 101 6.48 -5.88 28.69
N ALA A 102 7.37 -6.61 29.37
CA ALA A 102 8.82 -6.44 29.22
C ALA A 102 9.28 -6.72 27.77
N ILE A 103 8.79 -7.81 27.17
CA ILE A 103 9.10 -8.17 25.79
C ILE A 103 8.53 -7.13 24.81
N SER A 104 7.24 -6.81 24.93
CA SER A 104 6.53 -5.87 24.04
C SER A 104 7.12 -4.45 24.07
N VAL A 105 7.55 -3.97 25.23
CA VAL A 105 8.25 -2.67 25.36
C VAL A 105 9.63 -2.74 24.70
N GLY A 106 10.38 -3.84 24.92
CA GLY A 106 11.67 -4.07 24.27
C GLY A 106 11.57 -4.09 22.73
N THR A 107 10.58 -4.84 22.20
CA THR A 107 10.26 -4.91 20.77
C THR A 107 9.91 -3.53 20.21
N SER A 108 9.04 -2.78 20.89
CA SER A 108 8.61 -1.44 20.46
C SER A 108 9.78 -0.45 20.45
N ALA A 109 10.63 -0.49 21.48
CA ALA A 109 11.83 0.36 21.57
C ALA A 109 12.85 0.04 20.46
N PHE A 110 13.02 -1.25 20.13
CA PHE A 110 13.88 -1.68 19.03
C PHE A 110 13.39 -1.12 17.68
N ILE A 111 12.10 -1.22 17.39
CA ILE A 111 11.49 -0.69 16.15
C ILE A 111 11.67 0.84 16.06
N LEU A 112 11.36 1.57 17.13
CA LEU A 112 11.54 3.03 17.19
C LEU A 112 12.98 3.45 16.90
N LYS A 113 13.94 2.74 17.51
CA LYS A 113 15.37 2.96 17.28
C LYS A 113 15.77 2.68 15.82
N LYS A 114 15.30 1.57 15.24
CA LYS A 114 15.55 1.21 13.82
C LYS A 114 14.96 2.25 12.87
N SER A 115 13.81 2.85 13.21
CA SER A 115 13.18 3.91 12.42
C SER A 115 13.78 5.30 12.63
N GLY A 116 14.65 5.49 13.63
CA GLY A 116 15.27 6.79 13.93
C GLY A 116 14.29 7.84 14.48
N VAL A 117 13.17 7.41 15.08
CA VAL A 117 12.13 8.31 15.60
C VAL A 117 11.90 8.05 17.09
N VAL A 118 11.72 9.12 17.86
CA VAL A 118 11.35 9.04 19.28
C VAL A 118 9.83 8.99 19.44
N LEU A 119 9.32 8.22 20.42
CA LEU A 119 7.88 7.96 20.58
C LEU A 119 6.99 9.22 20.52
N LYS A 120 7.45 10.34 21.10
CA LYS A 120 6.72 11.62 21.12
C LYS A 120 6.50 12.27 19.75
N ASP A 121 7.37 11.96 18.78
CA ASP A 121 7.33 12.55 17.45
C ASP A 121 6.74 11.55 16.42
N VAL A 122 6.34 10.34 16.86
CA VAL A 122 5.71 9.32 16.01
C VAL A 122 4.30 9.75 15.60
N ILE A 123 3.99 9.59 14.32
CA ILE A 123 2.66 9.83 13.78
C ILE A 123 1.78 8.63 14.05
N TYR A 124 0.70 8.84 14.80
CA TYR A 124 -0.24 7.78 15.15
C TYR A 124 -1.11 7.45 13.93
N ARG A 125 -1.15 6.15 13.60
CA ARG A 125 -1.92 5.65 12.46
C ARG A 125 -3.34 5.32 12.89
N GLN A 126 -4.29 6.14 12.49
CA GLN A 126 -5.70 6.00 12.85
C GLN A 126 -6.26 4.67 12.36
N CYS A 127 -5.90 4.26 11.14
CA CYS A 127 -6.33 2.98 10.57
C CYS A 127 -5.95 1.75 11.43
N ILE A 128 -4.84 1.81 12.17
CA ILE A 128 -4.43 0.73 13.08
C ILE A 128 -5.27 0.78 14.35
N ASP A 129 -5.54 1.98 14.88
CA ASP A 129 -6.45 2.15 16.02
C ASP A 129 -7.84 1.61 15.68
N ASP A 130 -8.35 1.88 14.47
CA ASP A 130 -9.67 1.43 14.00
C ASP A 130 -9.71 -0.07 13.80
N GLN A 131 -8.70 -0.66 13.11
CA GLN A 131 -8.63 -2.10 12.90
C GLN A 131 -8.51 -2.87 14.22
N MET A 132 -7.71 -2.38 15.17
CA MET A 132 -7.61 -2.99 16.50
C MET A 132 -8.91 -2.84 17.30
N SER A 133 -9.58 -1.69 17.20
CA SER A 133 -10.88 -1.47 17.85
C SER A 133 -11.94 -2.41 17.27
N ALA A 134 -11.98 -2.57 15.94
CA ALA A 134 -12.86 -3.50 15.25
C ALA A 134 -12.58 -4.97 15.63
N LEU A 135 -11.31 -5.36 15.71
CA LEU A 135 -10.92 -6.71 16.13
C LEU A 135 -11.34 -7.00 17.57
N VAL A 136 -11.10 -6.07 18.50
CA VAL A 136 -11.41 -6.24 19.92
C VAL A 136 -12.92 -6.24 20.18
N SER A 137 -13.68 -5.41 19.45
CA SER A 137 -15.14 -5.29 19.61
C SER A 137 -15.96 -6.37 18.89
N SER A 138 -15.37 -7.07 17.93
CA SER A 138 -16.04 -8.12 17.15
C SER A 138 -15.80 -9.53 17.69
N ASP A 139 -16.50 -10.49 17.11
CA ASP A 139 -16.35 -11.93 17.39
C ASP A 139 -15.18 -12.57 16.60
N TYR A 140 -14.50 -11.80 15.74
CA TYR A 140 -13.31 -12.28 15.03
C TYR A 140 -12.14 -12.49 15.99
N MET A 141 -11.38 -13.56 15.77
CA MET A 141 -10.20 -13.88 16.58
C MET A 141 -8.93 -13.30 15.96
N ALA A 142 -8.85 -13.21 14.63
CA ALA A 142 -7.62 -12.82 13.95
C ALA A 142 -7.85 -11.72 12.90
N THR A 143 -6.80 -10.94 12.61
CA THR A 143 -6.72 -10.08 11.43
C THR A 143 -5.28 -9.88 10.99
N SER A 144 -5.09 -9.30 9.81
CA SER A 144 -3.78 -9.03 9.22
C SER A 144 -3.63 -7.57 8.80
N ILE A 145 -2.43 -7.00 8.96
CA ILE A 145 -2.05 -5.70 8.36
C ILE A 145 -1.07 -5.97 7.22
N ILE A 146 -1.50 -5.65 6.01
CA ILE A 146 -0.86 -5.98 4.75
C ILE A 146 -0.58 -4.68 4.02
N ALA A 147 0.69 -4.43 3.73
CA ALA A 147 1.11 -3.27 2.96
C ALA A 147 2.51 -3.46 2.38
N PRO A 148 2.92 -2.71 1.34
CA PRO A 148 4.30 -2.74 0.86
C PRO A 148 5.32 -2.28 1.92
N GLY A 149 6.60 -2.46 1.61
CA GLY A 149 7.68 -1.89 2.42
C GLY A 149 7.55 -0.35 2.51
N GLY A 150 7.91 0.23 3.66
CA GLY A 150 7.88 1.69 3.84
C GLY A 150 6.52 2.31 4.20
N TYR A 151 5.43 1.54 4.30
CA TYR A 151 4.10 2.04 4.69
C TYR A 151 3.92 2.33 6.19
N GLY A 152 4.93 2.05 7.01
CA GLY A 152 4.91 2.33 8.45
C GLY A 152 4.18 1.31 9.33
N LYS A 153 3.98 0.06 8.85
CA LYS A 153 3.35 -1.04 9.61
C LYS A 153 3.94 -1.23 11.01
N SER A 154 5.23 -1.56 11.08
CA SER A 154 5.96 -1.84 12.34
C SER A 154 5.92 -0.66 13.29
N LEU A 155 6.15 0.56 12.78
CA LEU A 155 6.15 1.78 13.59
C LEU A 155 4.75 2.08 14.16
N GLY A 156 3.71 1.87 13.34
CA GLY A 156 2.33 2.04 13.75
C GLY A 156 1.90 1.06 14.83
N ILE A 157 2.26 -0.23 14.70
CA ILE A 157 2.01 -1.26 15.73
C ILE A 157 2.78 -0.97 17.02
N ALA A 158 4.08 -0.68 16.92
CA ALA A 158 4.89 -0.35 18.09
C ALA A 158 4.33 0.85 18.86
N SER A 159 3.87 1.88 18.14
CA SER A 159 3.21 3.03 18.75
C SER A 159 1.87 2.67 19.38
N TRP A 160 1.05 1.84 18.72
CA TRP A 160 -0.20 1.33 19.28
C TRP A 160 0.04 0.58 20.59
N VAL A 161 1.00 -0.35 20.62
CA VAL A 161 1.34 -1.13 21.83
C VAL A 161 1.75 -0.20 22.97
N MET A 162 2.71 0.70 22.73
CA MET A 162 3.20 1.63 23.75
C MET A 162 2.11 2.52 24.35
N ARG A 163 1.15 2.98 23.53
CA ARG A 163 0.01 3.79 24.01
C ARG A 163 -1.03 2.98 24.78
N ASN A 164 -1.23 1.70 24.43
CA ASN A 164 -2.35 0.89 24.92
C ASN A 164 -2.02 0.02 26.13
N LEU A 165 -0.74 -0.28 26.41
CA LEU A 165 -0.31 -1.09 27.57
C LEU A 165 -0.91 -0.63 28.91
N ASN A 166 -1.08 0.68 29.10
CA ASN A 166 -1.59 1.28 30.33
C ASN A 166 -3.00 1.88 30.21
N ARG A 167 -3.68 1.72 29.06
CA ARG A 167 -5.07 2.21 28.91
C ARG A 167 -6.01 1.40 29.79
N LYS A 168 -7.05 2.04 30.34
CA LYS A 168 -8.06 1.40 31.20
C LYS A 168 -8.62 0.11 30.59
N THR A 169 -8.93 0.14 29.29
CA THR A 169 -9.47 -1.01 28.52
C THR A 169 -8.55 -2.23 28.52
N PHE A 170 -7.23 -2.03 28.51
CA PHE A 170 -6.24 -3.11 28.44
C PHE A 170 -5.48 -3.30 29.76
N LYS A 171 -5.91 -2.60 30.83
CA LYS A 171 -5.19 -2.57 32.11
C LYS A 171 -4.99 -3.95 32.70
N HIS A 172 -5.91 -4.88 32.48
CA HIS A 172 -5.81 -6.27 32.95
C HIS A 172 -5.54 -7.27 31.82
N SER A 173 -5.30 -6.79 30.61
CA SER A 173 -5.07 -7.60 29.42
C SER A 173 -3.57 -7.87 29.21
N ILE A 174 -3.26 -8.93 28.47
CA ILE A 174 -1.91 -9.25 28.01
C ILE A 174 -1.79 -8.79 26.56
N ILE A 175 -0.80 -7.95 26.27
CA ILE A 175 -0.41 -7.59 24.90
C ILE A 175 0.99 -8.14 24.67
N TYR A 176 1.07 -9.21 23.87
CA TYR A 176 2.31 -9.91 23.56
C TYR A 176 2.77 -9.59 22.14
N PHE A 177 3.83 -8.80 22.00
CA PHE A 177 4.27 -8.24 20.74
C PHE A 177 5.71 -8.66 20.38
N LEU A 178 5.85 -9.32 19.23
CA LEU A 178 7.11 -9.80 18.67
C LEU A 178 7.28 -9.37 17.20
N THR A 179 8.53 -9.29 16.75
CA THR A 179 8.89 -9.27 15.33
C THR A 179 9.13 -10.69 14.81
N GLY A 180 9.07 -10.90 13.50
CA GLY A 180 9.40 -12.18 12.85
C GLY A 180 10.78 -12.69 13.22
N SER A 181 11.77 -11.79 13.30
CA SER A 181 13.14 -12.15 13.74
C SER A 181 13.18 -12.72 15.17
N GLN A 182 12.42 -12.15 16.10
CA GLN A 182 12.33 -12.66 17.48
C GLN A 182 11.55 -13.98 17.55
N VAL A 183 10.61 -14.20 16.64
CA VAL A 183 9.94 -15.50 16.49
C VAL A 183 10.94 -16.56 16.02
N ASP A 184 11.76 -16.29 15.00
CA ASP A 184 12.78 -17.26 14.55
C ASP A 184 13.77 -17.64 15.66
N ASP A 185 14.15 -16.67 16.50
CA ASP A 185 15.04 -16.90 17.65
C ASP A 185 14.42 -17.77 18.76
N SER A 186 13.10 -17.76 18.93
CA SER A 186 12.41 -18.31 20.12
C SER A 186 11.42 -19.44 19.83
N TYR A 187 11.02 -19.64 18.58
CA TYR A 187 10.04 -20.64 18.19
C TYR A 187 10.69 -21.88 17.55
N SER A 188 10.44 -23.05 18.14
CA SER A 188 10.83 -24.33 17.54
C SER A 188 9.79 -24.79 16.52
N HIS A 189 10.21 -25.01 15.29
CA HIS A 189 9.44 -25.39 14.09
C HIS A 189 8.39 -26.51 14.24
N SER A 190 8.37 -27.24 15.35
CA SER A 190 7.46 -28.37 15.59
C SER A 190 6.41 -28.14 16.69
N MET A 191 6.45 -27.01 17.42
CA MET A 191 5.61 -26.84 18.61
C MET A 191 4.30 -26.07 18.31
N PRO A 192 3.12 -26.55 18.73
CA PRO A 192 1.87 -25.76 18.65
C PRO A 192 1.97 -24.40 19.37
N ILE A 193 1.30 -23.37 18.83
CA ILE A 193 1.38 -21.98 19.34
C ILE A 193 0.88 -21.86 20.78
N ASP A 194 -0.20 -22.56 21.14
CA ASP A 194 -0.75 -22.60 22.49
C ASP A 194 0.26 -23.14 23.52
N THR A 195 0.96 -24.21 23.18
CA THR A 195 2.00 -24.84 24.01
C THR A 195 3.22 -23.94 24.12
N TRP A 196 3.63 -23.34 23.00
CA TRP A 196 4.75 -22.41 22.95
C TRP A 196 4.52 -21.20 23.86
N ILE A 197 3.35 -20.56 23.77
CA ILE A 197 3.00 -19.41 24.60
C ILE A 197 2.87 -19.82 26.07
N SER A 198 2.21 -20.94 26.37
CA SER A 198 2.06 -21.43 27.76
C SER A 198 3.41 -21.60 28.45
N ARG A 199 4.41 -22.17 27.75
CA ARG A 199 5.75 -22.39 28.29
C ARG A 199 6.60 -21.13 28.33
N ASN A 200 6.63 -20.36 27.24
CA ASN A 200 7.55 -19.24 27.12
C ASN A 200 7.07 -18.00 27.86
N LEU A 201 5.77 -17.73 27.83
CA LEU A 201 5.19 -16.53 28.41
C LEU A 201 4.60 -16.79 29.81
N PHE A 202 3.74 -17.80 29.93
CA PHE A 202 3.05 -18.12 31.19
C PHE A 202 3.89 -18.98 32.15
N LYS A 203 4.99 -19.57 31.67
CA LYS A 203 5.90 -20.43 32.45
C LYS A 203 5.21 -21.65 33.07
N VAL A 204 4.20 -22.20 32.38
CA VAL A 204 3.45 -23.40 32.78
C VAL A 204 3.52 -24.47 31.70
N ASN A 205 3.39 -25.73 32.11
CA ASN A 205 3.39 -26.88 31.20
C ASN A 205 2.02 -27.16 30.58
N GLU A 206 0.96 -26.79 31.29
CA GLU A 206 -0.42 -26.95 30.87
C GLU A 206 -0.82 -25.90 29.84
N ASN A 207 -1.81 -26.24 29.02
CA ASN A 207 -2.32 -25.36 27.99
C ASN A 207 -3.28 -24.32 28.58
N VAL A 208 -2.79 -23.11 28.79
CA VAL A 208 -3.58 -22.02 29.42
C VAL A 208 -4.82 -21.64 28.62
N PHE A 209 -4.81 -21.82 27.30
CA PHE A 209 -5.93 -21.49 26.41
C PHE A 209 -7.10 -22.48 26.54
N GLY A 210 -6.88 -23.63 27.17
CA GLY A 210 -7.94 -24.58 27.53
C GLY A 210 -8.75 -24.18 28.77
N SER A 211 -8.39 -23.08 29.45
CA SER A 211 -8.98 -22.64 30.71
C SER A 211 -9.73 -21.30 30.53
N PRO A 212 -11.03 -21.29 30.17
CA PRO A 212 -11.79 -20.07 29.88
C PRO A 212 -11.82 -19.07 31.05
N GLU A 213 -11.72 -19.55 32.28
CA GLU A 213 -11.72 -18.74 33.51
C GLU A 213 -10.55 -17.75 33.55
N LEU A 214 -9.41 -18.10 32.95
CA LEU A 214 -8.22 -17.25 32.89
C LEU A 214 -8.44 -15.98 32.06
N PHE A 215 -9.41 -16.01 31.12
CA PHE A 215 -9.68 -14.94 30.16
C PHE A 215 -10.96 -14.14 30.48
N ARG A 216 -11.57 -14.35 31.65
CA ARG A 216 -12.78 -13.62 32.06
C ARG A 216 -12.49 -12.13 32.21
N ASP A 217 -13.22 -11.29 31.48
CA ASP A 217 -13.12 -9.82 31.47
C ASP A 217 -11.73 -9.26 31.11
N ARG A 218 -10.89 -10.05 30.44
CA ARG A 218 -9.52 -9.69 30.05
C ARG A 218 -9.21 -10.20 28.65
N TYR A 219 -8.36 -9.48 27.91
CA TYR A 219 -7.92 -9.90 26.57
C TYR A 219 -6.51 -10.48 26.59
N PHE A 220 -6.27 -11.48 25.76
CA PHE A 220 -4.94 -11.90 25.34
C PHE A 220 -4.75 -11.53 23.87
N ILE A 221 -3.87 -10.57 23.61
CA ILE A 221 -3.61 -10.04 22.27
C ILE A 221 -2.22 -10.46 21.84
N PHE A 222 -2.14 -11.34 20.84
CA PHE A 222 -0.88 -11.81 20.26
C PHE A 222 -0.60 -11.08 18.95
N ILE A 223 0.54 -10.38 18.88
CA ILE A 223 0.93 -9.57 17.74
C ILE A 223 2.28 -10.05 17.20
N VAL A 224 2.32 -10.40 15.92
CA VAL A 224 3.56 -10.74 15.19
C VAL A 224 3.74 -9.78 14.02
N ASP A 225 4.73 -8.90 14.13
CA ASP A 225 5.11 -7.96 13.07
C ASP A 225 6.16 -8.56 12.13
N ALA A 226 6.02 -8.28 10.84
CA ALA A 226 6.93 -8.73 9.78
C ALA A 226 7.11 -10.25 9.75
N LEU A 227 6.03 -10.99 9.49
CA LEU A 227 6.08 -12.45 9.30
C LEU A 227 7.09 -12.87 8.21
N ASP A 228 7.30 -12.01 7.22
CA ASP A 228 8.27 -12.19 6.15
C ASP A 228 9.73 -11.98 6.60
N GLU A 229 9.98 -11.66 7.88
CA GLU A 229 11.32 -11.59 8.46
C GLU A 229 11.66 -12.80 9.35
N ILE A 230 10.81 -13.84 9.42
CA ILE A 230 11.12 -15.08 10.16
C ILE A 230 12.27 -15.84 9.49
N ASP A 231 12.27 -15.97 8.17
CA ASP A 231 13.36 -16.63 7.46
C ASP A 231 13.54 -16.12 6.04
N SER A 232 14.77 -16.07 5.55
CA SER A 232 15.05 -15.65 4.17
C SER A 232 14.47 -16.61 3.12
N THR A 233 14.17 -17.85 3.50
CA THR A 233 13.66 -18.90 2.61
C THR A 233 12.13 -19.01 2.54
N MET A 234 11.39 -18.18 3.30
CA MET A 234 9.91 -18.19 3.41
C MET A 234 9.26 -19.52 3.83
N THR A 235 10.07 -20.53 4.15
CA THR A 235 9.57 -21.88 4.46
C THR A 235 9.21 -21.97 5.93
N LYS A 236 10.05 -21.38 6.79
CA LYS A 236 9.79 -21.30 8.24
C LYS A 236 8.65 -20.33 8.52
N SER A 237 8.58 -19.20 7.81
CA SER A 237 7.47 -18.24 7.94
C SER A 237 6.13 -18.88 7.60
N ALA A 238 6.04 -19.62 6.49
CA ALA A 238 4.84 -20.36 6.10
C ALA A 238 4.47 -21.44 7.12
N THR A 239 5.45 -22.19 7.62
CA THR A 239 5.23 -23.22 8.65
C THR A 239 4.69 -22.61 9.94
N PHE A 240 5.33 -21.56 10.45
CA PHE A 240 4.88 -20.83 11.64
C PHE A 240 3.47 -20.28 11.44
N PHE A 241 3.22 -19.66 10.29
CA PHE A 241 1.91 -19.08 9.97
C PHE A 241 0.82 -20.15 9.92
N SER A 242 1.08 -21.32 9.32
CA SER A 242 0.16 -22.45 9.34
C SER A 242 -0.18 -22.89 10.77
N LYS A 243 0.79 -22.85 11.70
CA LYS A 243 0.54 -23.10 13.14
C LYS A 243 -0.28 -22.00 13.82
N VAL A 244 -0.17 -20.75 13.38
CA VAL A 244 -1.06 -19.66 13.80
C VAL A 244 -2.48 -19.89 13.29
N VAL A 245 -2.65 -20.33 12.03
CA VAL A 245 -3.96 -20.67 11.46
C VAL A 245 -4.60 -21.84 12.20
N GLU A 246 -3.83 -22.90 12.51
CA GLU A 246 -4.29 -24.01 13.36
C GLU A 246 -4.74 -23.52 14.75
N PHE A 247 -3.98 -22.60 15.37
CA PHE A 247 -4.34 -22.00 16.65
C PHE A 247 -5.66 -21.20 16.57
N VAL A 248 -5.85 -20.39 15.52
CA VAL A 248 -7.10 -19.65 15.31
C VAL A 248 -8.29 -20.60 15.11
N SER A 249 -8.11 -21.65 14.32
CA SER A 249 -9.16 -22.66 14.12
C SER A 249 -9.52 -23.39 15.42
N LYS A 250 -8.54 -23.64 16.30
CA LYS A 250 -8.74 -24.39 17.54
C LYS A 250 -9.48 -23.58 18.62
N TYR A 251 -9.24 -22.28 18.70
CA TYR A 251 -9.80 -21.39 19.74
C TYR A 251 -10.82 -20.38 19.21
N SER A 252 -11.42 -20.68 18.06
CA SER A 252 -12.35 -19.82 17.35
C SER A 252 -13.55 -19.32 18.18
N GLY A 253 -13.97 -20.09 19.19
CA GLY A 253 -15.04 -19.69 20.12
C GLY A 253 -14.64 -18.67 21.20
N SER A 254 -13.37 -18.29 21.31
CA SER A 254 -12.90 -17.38 22.36
C SER A 254 -12.94 -15.92 21.93
N LYS A 255 -13.82 -15.13 22.53
CA LYS A 255 -13.90 -13.67 22.31
C LYS A 255 -12.76 -12.89 22.96
N SER A 256 -12.03 -13.49 23.89
CA SER A 256 -10.96 -12.83 24.65
C SER A 256 -9.57 -12.99 24.02
N VAL A 257 -9.40 -13.93 23.10
CA VAL A 257 -8.11 -14.16 22.42
C VAL A 257 -8.13 -13.45 21.07
N LYS A 258 -7.13 -12.60 20.82
CA LYS A 258 -7.00 -11.82 19.59
C LYS A 258 -5.61 -12.01 18.99
N VAL A 259 -5.53 -12.17 17.67
CA VAL A 259 -4.30 -12.37 16.90
C VAL A 259 -4.18 -11.31 15.83
N LEU A 260 -3.03 -10.65 15.77
CA LEU A 260 -2.68 -9.69 14.72
C LEU A 260 -1.36 -10.12 14.08
N VAL A 261 -1.35 -10.22 12.75
CA VAL A 261 -0.12 -10.44 12.01
C VAL A 261 0.13 -9.28 11.04
N THR A 262 1.39 -8.96 10.78
CA THR A 262 1.75 -8.01 9.71
C THR A 262 2.68 -8.66 8.69
N THR A 263 2.53 -8.29 7.42
CA THR A 263 3.41 -8.75 6.35
C THR A 263 3.36 -7.83 5.13
N ARG A 264 4.19 -8.11 4.13
CA ARG A 264 4.18 -7.45 2.81
C ARG A 264 3.07 -8.00 1.93
N SER A 265 2.46 -7.13 1.12
CA SER A 265 1.39 -7.50 0.17
C SER A 265 1.82 -8.61 -0.80
N SER A 266 3.08 -8.57 -1.25
CA SER A 266 3.67 -9.60 -2.13
C SER A 266 3.79 -10.99 -1.48
N VAL A 267 3.98 -11.05 -0.16
CA VAL A 267 4.09 -12.32 0.58
C VAL A 267 2.71 -12.84 0.95
N TRP A 268 1.81 -11.94 1.36
CA TRP A 268 0.43 -12.29 1.69
C TRP A 268 -0.31 -12.93 0.51
N GLY A 269 -0.33 -12.26 -0.65
CA GLY A 269 -1.07 -12.71 -1.82
C GLY A 269 -0.51 -14.00 -2.44
N ARG A 270 0.80 -14.25 -2.31
CA ARG A 270 1.46 -15.42 -2.92
C ARG A 270 1.14 -16.73 -2.20
N SER A 271 1.14 -16.74 -0.87
CA SER A 271 1.08 -18.00 -0.11
C SER A 271 0.29 -17.93 1.20
N LEU A 272 0.39 -16.85 1.97
CA LEU A 272 -0.19 -16.83 3.33
C LEU A 272 -1.72 -16.78 3.32
N VAL A 273 -2.33 -16.05 2.38
CA VAL A 273 -3.80 -15.93 2.33
C VAL A 273 -4.49 -17.28 2.10
N GLN A 274 -3.88 -18.16 1.30
CA GLN A 274 -4.43 -19.47 0.96
C GLN A 274 -4.42 -20.42 2.17
N GLU A 275 -3.42 -20.33 3.05
CA GLU A 275 -3.41 -21.09 4.31
C GLU A 275 -4.64 -20.77 5.17
N VAL A 276 -5.06 -19.50 5.21
CA VAL A 276 -6.26 -19.10 5.96
C VAL A 276 -7.52 -19.57 5.24
N ILE A 277 -7.64 -19.31 3.94
CA ILE A 277 -8.85 -19.64 3.15
C ILE A 277 -9.11 -21.15 3.15
N ASN A 278 -8.07 -21.96 3.00
CA ASN A 278 -8.17 -23.42 2.96
C ASN A 278 -8.58 -24.02 4.31
N ASN A 279 -8.38 -23.30 5.41
CA ASN A 279 -8.82 -23.73 6.73
C ASN A 279 -10.18 -23.11 7.08
N LYS A 280 -11.27 -23.87 6.86
CA LYS A 280 -12.65 -23.41 7.15
C LYS A 280 -12.88 -22.94 8.59
N GLY A 281 -12.17 -23.52 9.57
CA GLY A 281 -12.29 -23.12 10.97
C GLY A 281 -11.66 -21.76 11.24
N ALA A 282 -10.52 -21.48 10.61
CA ALA A 282 -9.83 -20.20 10.75
C ALA A 282 -10.44 -19.09 9.88
N SER A 283 -10.83 -19.38 8.63
CA SER A 283 -11.31 -18.36 7.68
C SER A 283 -12.55 -17.63 8.17
N ALA A 284 -13.50 -18.34 8.81
CA ALA A 284 -14.69 -17.73 9.40
C ALA A 284 -14.38 -16.77 10.57
N HIS A 285 -13.21 -16.90 11.20
CA HIS A 285 -12.79 -16.12 12.38
C HIS A 285 -11.64 -15.17 12.07
N TRP A 286 -11.34 -14.96 10.79
CA TRP A 286 -10.33 -14.02 10.31
C TRP A 286 -10.98 -12.78 9.67
N MET A 287 -10.81 -11.64 10.31
CA MET A 287 -11.35 -10.36 9.85
C MET A 287 -10.54 -9.82 8.67
N GLY A 288 -11.24 -9.39 7.62
CA GLY A 288 -10.66 -8.67 6.49
C GLY A 288 -9.92 -9.54 5.46
N LEU A 289 -10.28 -10.82 5.34
CA LEU A 289 -9.77 -11.67 4.26
C LEU A 289 -10.21 -11.15 2.89
N ARG A 290 -9.25 -10.96 1.99
CA ARG A 290 -9.45 -10.67 0.57
C ARG A 290 -8.94 -11.85 -0.24
N SER A 291 -9.78 -12.39 -1.12
CA SER A 291 -9.36 -13.43 -2.07
C SER A 291 -8.85 -12.75 -3.34
N ALA A 292 -7.60 -12.29 -3.32
CA ALA A 292 -6.98 -11.75 -4.51
C ALA A 292 -6.92 -12.82 -5.62
N ALA A 293 -7.45 -12.51 -6.80
CA ALA A 293 -6.95 -13.12 -8.03
C ALA A 293 -5.45 -12.80 -8.15
N PHE A 294 -4.67 -13.71 -8.73
CA PHE A 294 -3.25 -13.47 -9.01
C PHE A 294 -3.12 -12.10 -9.72
N ASP A 295 -2.44 -11.13 -9.09
CA ASP A 295 -2.20 -9.72 -9.49
C ASP A 295 -3.00 -8.57 -8.82
N SER A 296 -3.94 -8.80 -7.90
CA SER A 296 -4.56 -7.68 -7.16
C SER A 296 -3.73 -7.21 -5.95
N ASP A 297 -3.68 -5.88 -5.72
CA ASP A 297 -3.01 -5.29 -4.56
C ASP A 297 -3.72 -5.66 -3.25
N THR A 298 -3.18 -6.62 -2.51
CA THR A 298 -3.72 -7.10 -1.23
C THR A 298 -3.55 -6.11 -0.06
N THR A 299 -3.10 -4.89 -0.32
CA THR A 299 -2.86 -3.86 0.68
C THR A 299 -4.16 -3.43 1.39
N ASN A 300 -4.16 -3.50 2.72
CA ASN A 300 -5.27 -3.06 3.57
C ASN A 300 -4.85 -1.99 4.60
N MET A 301 -3.69 -1.36 4.38
CA MET A 301 -3.24 -0.21 5.14
C MET A 301 -3.26 1.02 4.23
N PRO A 302 -4.10 2.03 4.54
CA PRO A 302 -4.20 3.22 3.72
C PRO A 302 -2.92 4.07 3.77
N LEU A 303 -2.85 5.05 2.87
CA LEU A 303 -1.86 6.12 2.93
C LEU A 303 -2.14 7.06 4.11
N LEU A 304 -1.21 7.99 4.38
CA LEU A 304 -1.38 8.96 5.45
C LEU A 304 -2.54 9.89 5.13
N ASN A 305 -3.46 10.06 6.07
CA ASN A 305 -4.55 11.00 5.91
C ASN A 305 -4.10 12.45 6.21
N HIS A 306 -4.97 13.43 5.95
CA HIS A 306 -4.68 14.85 6.15
C HIS A 306 -4.20 15.17 7.57
N LYS A 307 -4.84 14.59 8.60
CA LYS A 307 -4.46 14.81 10.00
C LYS A 307 -3.08 14.23 10.29
N GLU A 308 -2.83 13.01 9.83
CA GLU A 308 -1.53 12.33 9.99
C GLU A 308 -0.40 13.10 9.29
N LEU A 309 -0.65 13.66 8.10
CA LEU A 309 0.29 14.55 7.41
C LEU A 309 0.54 15.85 8.18
N GLN A 310 -0.51 16.49 8.70
CA GLN A 310 -0.37 17.73 9.46
C GLN A 310 0.40 17.49 10.77
N ASP A 311 0.16 16.36 11.44
CA ASP A 311 0.92 15.95 12.63
C ASP A 311 2.40 15.74 12.28
N ALA A 312 2.70 15.18 11.11
CA ALA A 312 4.08 15.05 10.63
C ALA A 312 4.75 16.40 10.40
N PHE A 313 4.06 17.35 9.77
CA PHE A 313 4.57 18.71 9.59
C PHE A 313 4.80 19.39 10.92
N ASN A 314 3.87 19.23 11.86
CA ASN A 314 4.00 19.78 13.20
C ASN A 314 5.24 19.24 13.91
N ASN A 315 5.44 17.92 13.89
CA ASN A 315 6.53 17.28 14.61
C ASN A 315 7.92 17.50 13.98
N PHE A 316 8.02 17.44 12.65
CA PHE A 316 9.32 17.40 11.96
C PHE A 316 9.73 18.72 11.29
N ILE A 317 8.77 19.58 10.92
CA ILE A 317 9.01 20.84 10.21
C ILE A 317 8.71 22.04 11.13
N ASN A 318 7.45 22.21 11.55
CA ASN A 318 6.99 23.42 12.24
C ASN A 318 7.64 23.59 13.61
N LYS A 319 7.88 22.50 14.34
CA LYS A 319 8.59 22.53 15.63
C LYS A 319 10.02 23.05 15.53
N LYS A 320 10.67 22.92 14.38
CA LYS A 320 12.04 23.41 14.13
C LYS A 320 12.07 24.80 13.47
N SER A 321 10.97 25.23 12.87
CA SER A 321 10.86 26.52 12.17
C SER A 321 10.49 27.65 13.12
N LYS A 322 11.14 28.81 12.97
CA LYS A 322 10.74 30.06 13.66
C LYS A 322 9.68 30.85 12.87
N GLY A 323 9.33 30.41 11.66
CA GLY A 323 8.40 31.08 10.75
C GLY A 323 6.95 30.63 10.93
N ARG A 324 6.09 31.01 9.97
CA ARG A 324 4.70 30.55 9.91
C ARG A 324 4.67 29.03 9.74
N ALA A 325 3.80 28.36 10.51
CA ALA A 325 3.61 26.93 10.40
C ALA A 325 3.13 26.54 8.99
N LEU A 326 3.76 25.51 8.44
CA LEU A 326 3.33 24.83 7.22
C LEU A 326 2.01 24.10 7.52
N LEU A 327 1.03 24.34 6.67
CA LEU A 327 -0.26 23.68 6.70
C LEU A 327 -0.42 22.79 5.47
N VAL A 328 -1.02 21.60 5.63
CA VAL A 328 -1.25 20.63 4.54
C VAL A 328 -2.11 21.24 3.42
N GLU A 329 -3.03 22.13 3.79
CA GLU A 329 -3.92 22.87 2.88
C GLU A 329 -3.16 23.84 1.97
N GLN A 330 -1.92 24.20 2.31
CA GLN A 330 -1.06 25.03 1.46
C GLN A 330 -0.44 24.23 0.31
N LEU A 331 -0.48 22.89 0.37
CA LEU A 331 0.02 22.04 -0.69
C LEU A 331 -1.06 21.82 -1.74
N ASN A 332 -0.65 21.83 -3.00
CA ASN A 332 -1.51 21.38 -4.08
C ASN A 332 -1.88 19.90 -3.89
N PHE A 333 -3.01 19.50 -4.47
CA PHE A 333 -3.56 18.16 -4.33
C PHE A 333 -2.53 17.08 -4.69
N MET A 334 -1.89 17.18 -5.85
CA MET A 334 -0.96 16.15 -6.34
C MET A 334 0.29 15.97 -5.47
N LEU A 335 0.83 17.06 -4.92
CA LEU A 335 1.95 17.01 -4.00
C LEU A 335 1.51 16.38 -2.67
N ARG A 336 0.34 16.78 -2.15
CA ARG A 336 -0.25 16.18 -0.95
C ARG A 336 -0.36 14.67 -1.12
N GLU A 337 -0.81 14.22 -2.29
CA GLU A 337 -0.93 12.80 -2.60
C GLU A 337 0.39 12.06 -2.64
N THR A 338 1.39 12.68 -3.27
CA THR A 338 2.73 12.14 -3.31
C THR A 338 3.26 11.91 -1.90
N ILE A 339 3.14 12.90 -1.01
CA ILE A 339 3.67 12.80 0.35
C ILE A 339 2.77 12.02 1.31
N SER A 340 1.53 11.69 0.95
CA SER A 340 0.70 10.75 1.73
C SER A 340 1.37 9.37 1.85
N HIS A 341 2.28 9.02 0.93
CA HIS A 341 3.17 7.89 1.09
C HIS A 341 4.24 8.19 2.16
N PRO A 342 4.34 7.42 3.27
CA PRO A 342 5.27 7.73 4.37
C PRO A 342 6.74 7.84 3.96
N TYR A 343 7.16 7.09 2.93
CA TYR A 343 8.51 7.23 2.38
C TYR A 343 8.70 8.57 1.65
N MET A 344 7.77 8.97 0.79
CA MET A 344 7.82 10.29 0.12
C MET A 344 7.73 11.42 1.13
N LEU A 345 6.93 11.28 2.18
CA LEU A 345 6.91 12.23 3.29
C LEU A 345 8.29 12.40 3.92
N LYS A 346 8.99 11.29 4.16
CA LYS A 346 10.36 11.34 4.70
C LYS A 346 11.29 12.11 3.77
N LEU A 347 11.25 11.84 2.47
CA LEU A 347 12.03 12.59 1.48
C LEU A 347 11.67 14.07 1.48
N PHE A 348 10.37 14.39 1.40
CA PHE A 348 9.86 15.76 1.43
C PHE A 348 10.31 16.51 2.69
N ILE A 349 10.21 15.90 3.86
CA ILE A 349 10.68 16.47 5.13
C ILE A 349 12.19 16.72 5.09
N SER A 350 12.98 15.82 4.47
CA SER A 350 14.43 15.99 4.37
C SER A 350 14.84 17.17 3.49
N ILE A 351 14.08 17.44 2.42
CA ILE A 351 14.36 18.54 1.48
C ILE A 351 13.57 19.83 1.77
N TYR A 352 12.68 19.82 2.76
CA TYR A 352 11.71 20.90 2.94
C TYR A 352 12.37 22.27 3.11
N ASN A 353 11.88 23.26 2.35
CA ASN A 353 12.16 24.68 2.54
C ASN A 353 10.99 25.53 2.01
N SER A 354 11.14 26.86 1.97
CA SER A 354 10.07 27.72 1.44
C SER A 354 9.78 27.50 -0.06
N SER A 355 10.75 27.03 -0.86
CA SER A 355 10.57 26.76 -2.29
C SER A 355 9.94 25.41 -2.60
N THR A 356 9.95 24.43 -1.68
CA THR A 356 9.33 23.12 -1.90
C THR A 356 7.81 23.18 -2.03
N LEU A 357 7.17 24.29 -1.66
CA LEU A 357 5.74 24.54 -1.91
C LEU A 357 5.39 24.62 -3.41
N LYS A 358 6.40 24.86 -4.26
CA LYS A 358 6.23 24.94 -5.72
C LYS A 358 6.23 23.58 -6.41
N LEU A 359 6.65 22.52 -5.72
CA LEU A 359 6.66 21.17 -6.26
C LEU A 359 5.21 20.70 -6.49
N GLN A 360 4.98 19.93 -7.53
CA GLN A 360 3.64 19.50 -7.94
C GLN A 360 3.43 18.01 -7.76
N ASN A 361 4.45 17.19 -7.92
CA ASN A 361 4.27 15.74 -8.01
C ASN A 361 5.46 14.93 -7.49
N TYR A 362 5.35 13.61 -7.63
CA TYR A 362 6.38 12.63 -7.30
C TYR A 362 7.74 12.92 -7.91
N ASN A 363 7.80 13.15 -9.23
CA ASN A 363 9.06 13.39 -9.93
C ASN A 363 9.75 14.63 -9.36
N ASP A 364 9.00 15.71 -9.11
CA ASP A 364 9.56 16.94 -8.54
C ASP A 364 10.17 16.71 -7.14
N VAL A 365 9.53 15.91 -6.28
CA VAL A 365 10.06 15.57 -4.94
C VAL A 365 11.34 14.74 -5.06
N ILE A 366 11.36 13.75 -5.94
CA ILE A 366 12.53 12.90 -6.15
C ILE A 366 13.68 13.68 -6.79
N ASP A 367 13.40 14.49 -7.81
CA ASP A 367 14.41 15.27 -8.52
C ASP A 367 15.03 16.30 -7.59
N GLU A 368 14.24 16.97 -6.76
CA GLU A 368 14.74 17.89 -5.73
C GLU A 368 15.57 17.15 -4.68
N PHE A 369 15.17 15.93 -4.29
CA PHE A 369 15.95 15.07 -3.38
C PHE A 369 17.29 14.65 -3.98
N ILE A 370 17.32 14.16 -5.22
CA ILE A 370 18.58 13.78 -5.89
C ILE A 370 19.46 15.03 -6.07
N SER A 371 18.87 16.15 -6.47
CA SER A 371 19.58 17.41 -6.65
C SER A 371 20.28 17.84 -5.35
N ARG A 372 19.57 17.85 -4.22
CA ARG A 372 20.12 18.32 -2.93
C ARG A 372 21.00 17.32 -2.22
N GLU A 373 20.52 16.08 -2.08
CA GLU A 373 21.15 15.08 -1.21
C GLU A 373 22.19 14.22 -1.96
N ILE A 374 22.26 14.32 -3.29
CA ILE A 374 23.29 13.61 -4.08
C ILE A 374 24.15 14.63 -4.84
N ALA A 375 23.57 15.39 -5.78
CA ALA A 375 24.34 16.20 -6.72
C ALA A 375 24.96 17.47 -6.10
N HIS A 376 24.29 18.10 -5.14
CA HIS A 376 24.76 19.33 -4.47
C HIS A 376 25.10 19.13 -2.99
N ALA A 377 25.24 17.87 -2.57
CA ALA A 377 25.67 17.53 -1.22
C ALA A 377 27.12 17.93 -0.98
N LYS A 378 27.51 18.08 0.29
CA LYS A 378 28.88 18.43 0.69
C LYS A 378 29.95 17.48 0.13
N PHE A 379 29.59 16.22 -0.10
CA PHE A 379 30.46 15.15 -0.60
C PHE A 379 29.93 14.57 -1.92
N ALA A 380 29.46 15.43 -2.84
CA ALA A 380 28.76 15.03 -4.05
C ALA A 380 29.58 14.07 -4.94
N ASP A 381 30.85 14.38 -5.17
CA ASP A 381 31.72 13.55 -6.02
C ASP A 381 31.89 12.14 -5.43
N GLU A 382 32.23 12.05 -4.13
CA GLU A 382 32.39 10.77 -3.45
C GLU A 382 31.05 9.99 -3.33
N ASN A 383 29.93 10.71 -3.17
CA ASN A 383 28.60 10.10 -3.18
C ASN A 383 28.31 9.46 -4.54
N LEU A 384 28.56 10.17 -5.65
CA LEU A 384 28.37 9.69 -7.00
C LEU A 384 29.29 8.51 -7.32
N ASP A 385 30.54 8.53 -6.89
CA ASP A 385 31.48 7.42 -7.04
C ASP A 385 30.98 6.13 -6.38
N ILE A 386 30.45 6.24 -5.16
CA ILE A 386 29.87 5.10 -4.43
C ILE A 386 28.61 4.61 -5.14
N ILE A 387 27.69 5.50 -5.53
CA ILE A 387 26.44 5.17 -6.22
C ILE A 387 26.74 4.48 -7.55
N ASN A 388 27.64 5.02 -8.37
CA ASN A 388 28.01 4.44 -9.66
C ASN A 388 28.67 3.07 -9.51
N PHE A 389 29.50 2.88 -8.46
CA PHE A 389 30.04 1.55 -8.15
C PHE A 389 28.93 0.55 -7.81
N MET A 390 27.95 0.96 -7.01
CA MET A 390 26.79 0.14 -6.66
C MET A 390 26.00 -0.26 -7.92
N LEU A 391 25.64 0.71 -8.75
CA LEU A 391 24.91 0.48 -10.01
C LEU A 391 25.66 -0.48 -10.93
N LYS A 392 26.98 -0.29 -11.09
CA LYS A 392 27.81 -1.16 -11.93
C LYS A 392 27.87 -2.60 -11.41
N LYS A 393 28.01 -2.80 -10.09
CA LYS A 393 28.00 -4.13 -9.47
C LYS A 393 26.65 -4.84 -9.62
N GLN A 394 25.57 -4.08 -9.69
CA GLN A 394 24.21 -4.57 -9.95
C GLN A 394 23.87 -4.70 -11.44
N CYS A 395 24.87 -4.57 -12.32
CA CYS A 395 24.69 -4.57 -13.78
C CYS A 395 23.56 -3.62 -14.21
N TYR A 396 23.51 -2.43 -13.59
CA TYR A 396 22.50 -1.40 -13.83
C TYR A 396 21.06 -1.93 -13.73
N GLY A 397 20.79 -2.80 -12.75
CA GLY A 397 19.47 -3.37 -12.49
C GLY A 397 19.22 -4.74 -13.12
N GLN A 398 20.07 -5.23 -14.02
CA GLN A 398 19.97 -6.59 -14.56
C GLN A 398 20.27 -7.66 -13.48
N ASN A 399 21.00 -7.29 -12.43
CA ASN A 399 21.27 -8.13 -11.28
C ASN A 399 21.02 -7.37 -9.96
N LEU A 400 19.85 -7.57 -9.36
CA LEU A 400 19.41 -6.87 -8.15
C LEU A 400 20.00 -7.41 -6.84
N GLN A 401 21.17 -8.07 -6.89
CA GLN A 401 21.81 -8.59 -5.69
C GLN A 401 22.50 -7.48 -4.89
N PRO A 402 22.41 -7.49 -3.55
CA PRO A 402 23.17 -6.58 -2.69
C PRO A 402 24.68 -6.72 -2.88
N VAL A 403 25.41 -5.61 -2.79
CA VAL A 403 26.87 -5.55 -2.96
C VAL A 403 27.53 -5.81 -1.61
N LYS A 404 28.60 -6.60 -1.56
CA LYS A 404 29.32 -6.80 -0.28
C LYS A 404 30.05 -5.52 0.11
N LYS A 405 29.98 -5.15 1.39
CA LYS A 405 30.72 -4.00 1.93
C LYS A 405 32.24 -4.18 1.78
N SER A 406 32.75 -5.41 1.74
CA SER A 406 34.16 -5.69 1.43
C SER A 406 34.56 -5.12 0.07
N ASP A 407 33.73 -5.32 -0.95
CA ASP A 407 34.03 -4.93 -2.32
C ASP A 407 34.06 -3.39 -2.44
N LEU A 408 33.20 -2.70 -1.69
CA LEU A 408 33.24 -1.24 -1.56
C LEU A 408 34.50 -0.76 -0.85
N LYS A 409 34.92 -1.45 0.23
CA LYS A 409 36.14 -1.10 0.99
C LYS A 409 37.43 -1.29 0.19
N GLU A 410 37.43 -2.24 -0.74
CA GLU A 410 38.56 -2.48 -1.65
C GLU A 410 38.73 -1.32 -2.64
N MET A 411 37.61 -0.72 -3.08
CA MET A 411 37.65 0.40 -4.03
C MET A 411 37.83 1.76 -3.34
N TYR A 412 37.13 1.98 -2.22
CA TYR A 412 37.06 3.27 -1.54
C TYR A 412 37.29 3.14 -0.03
N PRO A 413 37.99 4.10 0.61
CA PRO A 413 38.31 4.04 2.05
C PRO A 413 37.12 4.38 2.98
N ILE A 414 35.92 3.86 2.68
CA ILE A 414 34.65 4.09 3.41
C ILE A 414 34.67 3.64 4.87
N HIS A 415 35.71 2.92 5.30
CA HIS A 415 35.88 2.42 6.66
C HIS A 415 36.92 3.21 7.48
N LEU A 416 37.60 4.18 6.86
CA LEU A 416 38.68 4.93 7.47
C LEU A 416 38.22 6.37 7.75
N ARG A 417 37.86 6.67 9.01
CA ARG A 417 37.41 8.01 9.44
C ARG A 417 38.38 9.15 9.10
N LYS A 418 39.68 8.85 9.03
CA LYS A 418 40.76 9.80 8.69
C LYS A 418 41.27 9.65 7.25
N GLY A 419 40.71 8.72 6.49
CA GLY A 419 41.16 8.34 5.14
C GLY A 419 40.56 9.16 4.01
N GLY A 420 40.06 10.37 4.29
CA GLY A 420 39.42 11.25 3.31
C GLY A 420 37.90 11.34 3.47
N ASN A 421 37.24 11.94 2.47
CA ASN A 421 35.82 12.27 2.51
C ASN A 421 34.91 11.04 2.33
N TYR A 422 35.39 9.94 1.73
CA TYR A 422 34.57 8.75 1.45
C TYR A 422 33.91 8.13 2.69
N PHE A 423 34.54 8.20 3.87
CA PHE A 423 33.87 7.78 5.11
C PHE A 423 32.63 8.63 5.39
N SER A 424 32.78 9.96 5.33
CA SER A 424 31.67 10.89 5.57
C SER A 424 30.61 10.86 4.48
N ALA A 425 31.01 10.68 3.22
CA ALA A 425 30.11 10.46 2.08
C ALA A 425 29.28 9.19 2.27
N TYR A 426 29.92 8.08 2.63
CA TYR A 426 29.23 6.82 2.88
C TYR A 426 28.25 6.92 4.07
N GLU A 427 28.67 7.51 5.19
CA GLU A 427 27.78 7.75 6.33
C GLU A 427 26.62 8.71 5.97
N HIS A 428 26.86 9.69 5.10
CA HIS A 428 25.83 10.58 4.57
C HIS A 428 24.77 9.79 3.78
N LEU A 429 25.19 8.93 2.84
CA LEU A 429 24.29 8.07 2.06
C LEU A 429 23.46 7.14 2.95
N LEU A 430 24.03 6.62 4.04
CA LEU A 430 23.29 5.84 5.03
C LEU A 430 22.31 6.70 5.86
N ALA A 431 22.74 7.89 6.30
CA ALA A 431 21.94 8.78 7.12
C ALA A 431 20.66 9.25 6.41
N PHE A 432 20.75 9.56 5.12
CA PHE A 432 19.59 9.91 4.29
C PHE A 432 18.82 8.70 3.75
N SER A 433 19.27 7.48 4.08
CA SER A 433 18.68 6.22 3.59
C SER A 433 18.64 6.16 2.06
N ILE A 434 19.71 6.63 1.42
CA ILE A 434 19.97 6.35 0.01
C ILE A 434 20.49 4.91 -0.10
N LEU A 435 21.39 4.53 0.82
CA LEU A 435 21.91 3.18 0.99
C LEU A 435 21.50 2.60 2.35
N SER A 436 21.45 1.27 2.42
CA SER A 436 21.21 0.50 3.64
C SER A 436 22.21 -0.64 3.78
N GLU A 437 22.54 -0.98 5.02
CA GLU A 437 23.38 -2.13 5.35
C GLU A 437 22.56 -3.26 5.97
N GLU A 438 22.86 -4.48 5.55
CA GLU A 438 22.33 -5.69 6.16
C GLU A 438 23.48 -6.65 6.48
N THR A 439 23.47 -7.24 7.67
CA THR A 439 24.45 -8.28 8.04
C THR A 439 23.82 -9.65 7.86
N VAL A 440 24.28 -10.38 6.85
CA VAL A 440 23.78 -11.70 6.51
C VAL A 440 24.82 -12.78 6.75
N ALA A 441 24.37 -13.98 7.14
CA ALA A 441 25.23 -15.14 7.20
C ALA A 441 25.41 -15.71 5.78
N ASN A 442 26.65 -15.84 5.31
CA ASN A 442 26.91 -16.47 4.02
C ASN A 442 26.74 -18.01 4.10
N LYS A 443 26.87 -18.70 2.96
CA LYS A 443 26.77 -20.18 2.87
C LYS A 443 27.73 -20.94 3.81
N PHE A 444 28.77 -20.27 4.30
CA PHE A 444 29.77 -20.81 5.23
C PHE A 444 29.55 -20.36 6.69
N LYS A 445 28.39 -19.77 7.00
CA LYS A 445 28.02 -19.22 8.32
C LYS A 445 28.91 -18.07 8.81
N ASN A 446 29.70 -17.45 7.94
CA ASN A 446 30.41 -16.21 8.26
C ASN A 446 29.47 -15.02 8.07
N LEU A 447 29.55 -14.05 8.98
CA LEU A 447 28.79 -12.81 8.88
C LEU A 447 29.44 -11.90 7.83
N VAL A 448 28.66 -11.51 6.83
CA VAL A 448 29.06 -10.57 5.77
C VAL A 448 28.09 -9.40 5.79
N VAL A 449 28.63 -8.18 5.74
CA VAL A 449 27.81 -6.98 5.57
C VAL A 449 27.60 -6.75 4.08
N GLN A 450 26.33 -6.68 3.69
CA GLN A 450 25.88 -6.30 2.36
C GLN A 450 25.31 -4.88 2.39
N VAL A 451 25.41 -4.21 1.26
CA VAL A 451 24.95 -2.84 1.02
C VAL A 451 24.03 -2.89 -0.19
N ASP A 452 22.91 -2.18 -0.14
CA ASP A 452 22.00 -1.99 -1.28
C ASP A 452 21.34 -0.61 -1.20
N PHE A 453 20.73 -0.16 -2.29
CA PHE A 453 19.86 1.01 -2.29
C PHE A 453 18.66 0.74 -1.39
N SER A 454 18.37 1.66 -0.47
CA SER A 454 17.24 1.48 0.45
C SER A 454 15.88 1.52 -0.24
N HIS A 455 15.82 2.10 -1.45
CA HIS A 455 14.58 2.32 -2.18
C HIS A 455 14.72 1.98 -3.67
N SER A 456 13.86 1.10 -4.16
CA SER A 456 13.85 0.64 -5.56
C SER A 456 13.61 1.78 -6.54
N ASN A 457 12.63 2.66 -6.30
CA ASN A 457 12.31 3.71 -7.26
C ASN A 457 13.44 4.74 -7.41
N LEU A 458 14.15 5.04 -6.32
CA LEU A 458 15.34 5.89 -6.38
C LEU A 458 16.44 5.22 -7.21
N ARG A 459 16.69 3.93 -6.99
CA ARG A 459 17.62 3.14 -7.80
C ARG A 459 17.21 3.13 -9.28
N ASP A 460 15.94 2.89 -9.58
CA ASP A 460 15.42 2.82 -10.95
C ASP A 460 15.61 4.16 -11.69
N LEU A 461 15.41 5.28 -10.99
CA LEU A 461 15.66 6.60 -11.55
C LEU A 461 17.17 6.89 -11.72
N LEU A 462 18.01 6.51 -10.77
CA LEU A 462 19.48 6.62 -10.89
C LEU A 462 20.01 5.77 -12.06
N ILE A 463 19.48 4.56 -12.24
CA ILE A 463 19.75 3.72 -13.42
C ILE A 463 19.30 4.44 -14.69
N THR A 464 18.08 5.00 -14.70
CA THR A 464 17.57 5.73 -15.86
C THR A 464 18.50 6.88 -16.24
N ARG A 465 18.88 7.72 -15.28
CA ARG A 465 19.79 8.86 -15.51
C ARG A 465 21.14 8.40 -16.06
N TYR A 466 21.73 7.36 -15.48
CA TYR A 466 22.97 6.78 -16.00
C TYR A 466 22.82 6.29 -17.45
N ILE A 467 21.73 5.58 -17.77
CA ILE A 467 21.46 5.10 -19.13
C ILE A 467 21.32 6.27 -20.10
N VAL A 468 20.62 7.34 -19.71
CA VAL A 468 20.48 8.55 -20.54
C VAL A 468 21.83 9.21 -20.79
N GLU A 469 22.62 9.43 -19.74
CA GLU A 469 23.96 10.04 -19.83
C GLU A 469 24.90 9.20 -20.71
N ALA A 470 24.95 7.88 -20.50
CA ALA A 470 25.82 6.96 -21.23
C ALA A 470 25.49 6.86 -22.73
N ASN A 471 24.29 7.25 -23.15
CA ASN A 471 23.87 7.25 -24.55
C ASN A 471 23.76 8.67 -25.14
N GLY A 472 24.20 9.71 -24.40
CA GLY A 472 24.22 11.09 -24.88
C GLY A 472 22.84 11.76 -24.99
N GLY A 473 21.86 11.27 -24.23
CA GLY A 473 20.48 11.77 -24.25
C GLY A 473 19.46 10.69 -24.62
N ILE A 474 18.18 11.10 -24.71
CA ILE A 474 17.08 10.21 -25.03
C ILE A 474 16.81 10.23 -26.54
N SER A 475 16.75 9.05 -27.15
CA SER A 475 16.45 8.82 -28.57
C SER A 475 15.53 7.62 -28.75
N GLN A 476 14.96 7.45 -29.95
CA GLN A 476 14.16 6.27 -30.29
C GLN A 476 14.97 4.96 -30.16
N ASP A 477 16.24 4.99 -30.58
CA ASP A 477 17.15 3.85 -30.46
C ASP A 477 17.38 3.45 -29.00
N LEU A 478 17.37 4.41 -28.08
CA LEU A 478 17.52 4.13 -26.65
C LEU A 478 16.35 3.33 -26.10
N PHE A 479 15.11 3.65 -26.50
CA PHE A 479 13.93 2.86 -26.10
C PHE A 479 14.05 1.40 -26.56
N ILE A 480 14.46 1.18 -27.82
CA ILE A 480 14.65 -0.16 -28.39
C ILE A 480 15.76 -0.91 -27.65
N LYS A 481 16.86 -0.22 -27.35
CA LYS A 481 17.98 -0.79 -26.60
C LYS A 481 17.56 -1.22 -25.20
N VAL A 482 16.81 -0.39 -24.47
CA VAL A 482 16.32 -0.73 -23.12
C VAL A 482 15.34 -1.89 -23.16
N ASP A 483 14.42 -1.94 -24.12
CA ASP A 483 13.47 -3.05 -24.26
C ASP A 483 14.19 -4.40 -24.48
N LYS A 484 15.27 -4.37 -25.27
CA LYS A 484 16.13 -5.54 -25.53
C LYS A 484 17.00 -5.92 -24.33
N ASP A 485 17.68 -4.95 -23.71
CA ASP A 485 18.63 -5.21 -22.63
C ASP A 485 17.92 -5.65 -21.33
N TYR A 486 16.63 -5.35 -21.19
CA TYR A 486 15.82 -5.65 -20.01
C TYR A 486 14.62 -6.56 -20.31
N THR A 487 14.60 -7.29 -21.43
CA THR A 487 13.42 -8.07 -21.88
C THR A 487 12.80 -8.98 -20.81
N ASN A 488 13.63 -9.60 -19.96
CA ASN A 488 13.21 -10.52 -18.90
C ASN A 488 13.23 -9.89 -17.49
N SER A 489 13.27 -8.56 -17.39
CA SER A 489 13.36 -7.83 -16.14
C SER A 489 12.08 -7.05 -15.85
N ASP A 490 11.60 -7.11 -14.61
CA ASP A 490 10.52 -6.25 -14.11
C ASP A 490 10.88 -4.74 -14.16
N LEU A 491 12.12 -4.39 -14.47
CA LEU A 491 12.55 -3.00 -14.66
C LEU A 491 12.20 -2.44 -16.04
N ARG A 492 11.97 -3.30 -17.04
CA ARG A 492 11.77 -2.88 -18.44
C ARG A 492 10.72 -1.78 -18.60
N ILE A 493 9.50 -2.06 -18.12
CA ILE A 493 8.36 -1.13 -18.20
C ILE A 493 8.67 0.16 -17.43
N ARG A 494 9.28 0.06 -16.24
CA ARG A 494 9.65 1.23 -15.42
C ARG A 494 10.68 2.12 -16.11
N LEU A 495 11.71 1.54 -16.72
CA LEU A 495 12.73 2.30 -17.44
C LEU A 495 12.15 2.98 -18.68
N ILE A 496 11.32 2.29 -19.46
CA ILE A 496 10.63 2.87 -20.63
C ILE A 496 9.74 4.05 -20.19
N ASN A 497 8.94 3.86 -19.15
CA ASN A 497 8.09 4.93 -18.60
C ASN A 497 8.92 6.12 -18.11
N ASN A 498 10.04 5.88 -17.41
CA ASN A 498 10.92 6.96 -16.98
C ASN A 498 11.56 7.70 -18.17
N LEU A 499 12.04 6.98 -19.19
CA LEU A 499 12.58 7.61 -20.40
C LEU A 499 11.54 8.49 -21.11
N TYR A 500 10.31 8.00 -21.25
CA TYR A 500 9.23 8.80 -21.84
C TYR A 500 8.92 10.04 -20.98
N SER A 501 8.82 9.88 -19.66
CA SER A 501 8.53 10.97 -18.73
C SER A 501 9.62 12.06 -18.78
N ILE A 502 10.90 11.67 -18.79
CA ILE A 502 12.02 12.62 -18.91
C ILE A 502 11.95 13.33 -20.27
N ALA A 503 11.82 12.61 -21.39
CA ALA A 503 11.75 13.21 -22.72
C ALA A 503 10.57 14.18 -22.89
N TYR A 504 9.39 13.80 -22.37
CA TYR A 504 8.23 14.69 -22.31
C TYR A 504 8.50 15.91 -21.42
N SER A 505 9.21 15.70 -20.30
CA SER A 505 9.48 16.78 -19.36
C SER A 505 10.44 17.84 -19.90
N GLU A 506 11.44 17.42 -20.67
CA GLU A 506 12.49 18.23 -21.30
C GLU A 506 12.07 18.81 -22.65
N ASN A 507 10.83 18.56 -23.11
CA ASN A 507 10.33 18.92 -24.44
C ASN A 507 11.16 18.30 -25.59
N ASN A 508 11.70 17.08 -25.41
CA ASN A 508 12.40 16.35 -26.46
C ASN A 508 11.42 15.66 -27.43
N PHE A 509 10.82 16.46 -28.31
CA PHE A 509 9.82 16.02 -29.30
C PHE A 509 10.35 14.93 -30.24
N GLU A 510 11.59 15.08 -30.72
CA GLU A 510 12.19 14.14 -31.68
C GLU A 510 12.29 12.71 -31.14
N ALA A 511 12.58 12.57 -29.84
CA ALA A 511 12.67 11.26 -29.20
C ALA A 511 11.33 10.52 -29.12
N ILE A 512 10.21 11.24 -29.00
CA ILE A 512 8.89 10.65 -28.72
C ILE A 512 7.87 10.76 -29.87
N LYS A 513 8.13 11.55 -30.92
CA LYS A 513 7.17 11.73 -32.02
C LYS A 513 6.80 10.45 -32.77
N ASN A 514 7.69 9.47 -32.85
CA ASN A 514 7.40 8.17 -33.47
C ASN A 514 7.22 7.06 -32.43
N PHE A 515 6.82 7.37 -31.19
CA PHE A 515 6.71 6.35 -30.14
C PHE A 515 5.75 5.22 -30.52
N TYR A 516 4.68 5.55 -31.26
CA TYR A 516 3.71 4.57 -31.79
C TYR A 516 4.29 3.61 -32.85
N LEU A 517 5.50 3.86 -33.37
CA LEU A 517 6.21 2.99 -34.32
C LEU A 517 7.22 2.05 -33.63
N LEU A 518 7.39 2.16 -32.31
CA LEU A 518 8.25 1.26 -31.55
C LEU A 518 7.69 -0.19 -31.54
N PRO A 519 8.53 -1.20 -31.22
CA PRO A 519 8.09 -2.59 -31.16
C PRO A 519 6.81 -2.79 -30.35
N ASP A 520 6.00 -3.80 -30.71
CA ASP A 520 4.72 -4.09 -30.05
C ASP A 520 4.85 -4.32 -28.54
N THR A 521 6.02 -4.78 -28.07
CA THR A 521 6.40 -4.90 -26.64
C THR A 521 6.39 -3.57 -25.89
N ILE A 522 6.39 -2.45 -26.61
CA ILE A 522 6.33 -1.09 -26.10
C ILE A 522 5.03 -0.40 -26.55
N SER A 523 4.80 -0.34 -27.87
CA SER A 523 3.75 0.49 -28.48
C SER A 523 2.33 -0.05 -28.30
N LYS A 524 2.19 -1.34 -27.95
CA LYS A 524 0.89 -1.98 -27.65
C LYS A 524 0.76 -2.44 -26.19
N ASP A 525 1.77 -2.19 -25.37
CA ASP A 525 1.75 -2.55 -23.95
C ASP A 525 0.81 -1.63 -23.17
N LYS A 526 -0.26 -2.21 -22.58
CA LYS A 526 -1.33 -1.43 -21.92
C LYS A 526 -0.83 -0.56 -20.77
N ASP A 527 0.17 -1.00 -20.02
CA ASP A 527 0.68 -0.25 -18.87
C ASP A 527 1.52 0.95 -19.31
N ILE A 528 2.33 0.78 -20.36
CA ILE A 528 3.08 1.86 -20.99
C ILE A 528 2.13 2.88 -21.61
N LEU A 529 1.14 2.42 -22.37
CA LEU A 529 0.12 3.28 -23.01
C LEU A 529 -0.64 4.12 -21.98
N LYS A 530 -1.12 3.49 -20.92
CA LYS A 530 -1.82 4.18 -19.83
C LYS A 530 -0.91 5.21 -19.16
N PHE A 531 0.35 4.88 -18.92
CA PHE A 531 1.32 5.81 -18.34
C PHE A 531 1.55 7.04 -19.23
N ILE A 532 1.65 6.85 -20.55
CA ILE A 532 1.85 7.95 -21.51
C ILE A 532 0.68 8.93 -21.49
N ILE A 533 -0.56 8.43 -21.54
CA ILE A 533 -1.74 9.29 -21.46
C ILE A 533 -1.75 10.09 -20.13
N PHE A 534 -1.28 9.49 -19.03
CA PHE A 534 -1.14 10.22 -17.77
C PHE A 534 -0.08 11.33 -17.80
N GLN A 535 0.94 11.26 -18.65
CA GLN A 535 1.88 12.37 -18.83
C GLN A 535 1.20 13.59 -19.43
N PHE A 536 0.16 13.40 -20.26
CA PHE A 536 -0.60 14.50 -20.87
C PHE A 536 -1.48 15.28 -19.88
N ARG A 537 -1.59 14.80 -18.63
CA ARG A 537 -2.17 15.56 -17.52
C ARG A 537 -1.39 16.85 -17.25
N ASN A 538 -0.09 16.82 -17.51
CA ASN A 538 0.77 17.99 -17.43
C ASN A 538 0.70 18.75 -18.75
N ASP A 539 -0.08 19.83 -18.76
CA ASP A 539 -0.25 20.72 -19.92
C ASP A 539 1.06 21.43 -20.28
N LYS A 540 1.85 20.79 -21.16
CA LYS A 540 3.15 21.27 -21.64
C LYS A 540 3.07 21.64 -23.12
N PRO A 541 3.89 22.59 -23.61
CA PRO A 541 3.92 22.98 -25.02
C PRO A 541 4.13 21.79 -25.98
N ILE A 542 4.92 20.79 -25.56
CA ILE A 542 5.14 19.57 -26.35
C ILE A 542 3.87 18.77 -26.63
N LEU A 543 2.84 18.84 -25.77
CA LEU A 543 1.58 18.12 -25.96
C LEU A 543 0.92 18.51 -27.28
N GLN A 544 0.80 19.81 -27.53
CA GLN A 544 0.17 20.32 -28.75
C GLN A 544 0.92 19.85 -29.99
N LEU A 545 2.25 19.94 -29.98
CA LEU A 545 3.10 19.48 -31.09
C LEU A 545 2.95 17.98 -31.33
N LEU A 546 2.98 17.19 -30.26
CA LEU A 546 2.86 15.73 -30.29
C LEU A 546 1.52 15.28 -30.85
N VAL A 547 0.42 15.84 -30.34
CA VAL A 547 -0.93 15.48 -30.78
C VAL A 547 -1.14 15.88 -32.23
N GLN A 548 -0.72 17.09 -32.63
CA GLN A 548 -0.82 17.53 -34.02
C GLN A 548 -0.05 16.61 -34.97
N ASP A 549 1.10 16.09 -34.54
CA ASP A 549 1.88 15.15 -35.34
C ASP A 549 1.22 13.76 -35.38
N TYR A 550 0.78 13.24 -34.24
CA TYR A 550 0.06 11.97 -34.16
C TYR A 550 -1.22 11.99 -35.00
N CYS A 551 -1.91 13.12 -35.05
CA CYS A 551 -3.08 13.33 -35.90
C CYS A 551 -2.81 13.22 -37.41
N LYS A 552 -1.56 13.14 -37.86
CA LYS A 552 -1.22 12.85 -39.27
C LYS A 552 -1.21 11.35 -39.59
N HIS A 553 -1.15 10.49 -38.56
CA HIS A 553 -0.96 9.05 -38.71
C HIS A 553 -2.12 8.28 -38.08
N SER A 554 -2.80 7.46 -38.87
CA SER A 554 -3.99 6.70 -38.41
C SER A 554 -3.70 5.80 -37.21
N SER A 555 -2.55 5.11 -37.19
CA SER A 555 -2.14 4.25 -36.08
C SER A 555 -1.86 5.03 -34.78
N ALA A 556 -1.31 6.25 -34.89
CA ALA A 556 -1.07 7.10 -33.75
C ALA A 556 -2.36 7.71 -33.18
N LYS A 557 -3.36 8.02 -34.03
CA LYS A 557 -4.70 8.39 -33.55
C LYS A 557 -5.39 7.24 -32.83
N GLU A 558 -5.33 6.04 -33.40
CA GLU A 558 -5.89 4.84 -32.78
C GLU A 558 -5.24 4.60 -31.41
N PHE A 559 -3.93 4.78 -31.30
CA PHE A 559 -3.18 4.76 -30.04
C PHE A 559 -3.75 5.74 -29.00
N LEU A 560 -4.08 6.98 -29.38
CA LEU A 560 -4.64 7.99 -28.46
C LEU A 560 -6.07 7.66 -28.00
N ILE A 561 -6.89 7.08 -28.88
CA ILE A 561 -8.33 6.92 -28.67
C ILE A 561 -8.71 5.55 -28.08
N SER A 562 -7.98 4.50 -28.44
CA SER A 562 -8.32 3.13 -28.03
C SER A 562 -7.74 2.74 -26.66
N SER A 563 -6.70 3.43 -26.21
CA SER A 563 -5.94 3.02 -25.02
C SER A 563 -6.65 3.33 -23.70
N TYR A 564 -7.18 4.55 -23.54
CA TYR A 564 -7.75 5.03 -22.28
C TYR A 564 -8.63 6.27 -22.49
N PHE A 565 -9.59 6.53 -21.60
CA PHE A 565 -10.32 7.81 -21.51
C PHE A 565 -10.19 8.36 -20.09
N ASP A 566 -9.64 9.58 -19.95
CA ASP A 566 -9.29 10.15 -18.65
C ASP A 566 -10.43 11.02 -18.09
N PHE A 567 -11.44 10.37 -17.49
CA PHE A 567 -12.53 11.09 -16.83
C PHE A 567 -12.04 12.02 -15.71
N ASP A 568 -11.00 11.61 -14.98
CA ASP A 568 -10.48 12.33 -13.81
C ASP A 568 -9.91 13.71 -14.19
N TYR A 569 -9.33 13.83 -15.39
CA TYR A 569 -8.73 15.06 -15.92
C TYR A 569 -9.50 15.63 -17.11
N LEU A 570 -10.72 15.15 -17.35
CA LEU A 570 -11.57 15.59 -18.45
C LEU A 570 -11.69 17.11 -18.48
N ASN A 571 -11.94 17.75 -17.34
CA ASN A 571 -12.23 19.19 -17.23
C ASN A 571 -11.02 20.05 -16.86
N THR A 572 -9.80 19.50 -16.90
CA THR A 572 -8.57 20.22 -16.56
C THR A 572 -7.62 20.27 -17.74
N SER A 573 -7.15 19.11 -18.22
CA SER A 573 -6.19 19.03 -19.33
C SER A 573 -6.68 18.17 -20.48
N PHE A 574 -7.46 17.12 -20.22
CA PHE A 574 -7.80 16.11 -21.21
C PHE A 574 -8.77 16.63 -22.28
N TYR A 575 -9.68 17.57 -21.98
CA TYR A 575 -10.52 18.19 -23.02
C TYR A 575 -9.70 18.87 -24.12
N LYS A 576 -8.52 19.43 -23.82
CA LYS A 576 -7.64 20.06 -24.81
C LYS A 576 -7.12 19.04 -25.83
N LEU A 577 -6.80 17.83 -25.36
CA LEU A 577 -6.45 16.71 -26.22
C LEU A 577 -7.61 16.37 -27.16
N LEU A 578 -8.84 16.30 -26.63
CA LEU A 578 -10.04 16.02 -27.43
C LEU A 578 -10.29 17.10 -28.50
N GLU A 579 -10.13 18.39 -28.17
CA GLU A 579 -10.27 19.51 -29.12
C GLU A 579 -9.25 19.40 -30.26
N LEU A 580 -7.99 19.07 -29.94
CA LEU A 580 -6.94 18.88 -30.94
C LEU A 580 -7.21 17.69 -31.86
N ILE A 581 -7.66 16.56 -31.30
CA ILE A 581 -8.01 15.37 -32.09
C ILE A 581 -9.21 15.65 -33.00
N LEU A 582 -10.25 16.31 -32.46
CA LEU A 582 -11.49 16.62 -33.18
C LEU A 582 -11.24 17.40 -34.47
N TYR A 583 -10.30 18.35 -34.46
CA TYR A 583 -9.94 19.14 -35.65
C TYR A 583 -9.51 18.27 -36.85
N SER A 584 -8.95 17.08 -36.57
CA SER A 584 -8.47 16.12 -37.56
C SER A 584 -9.33 14.85 -37.65
N ALA A 585 -10.48 14.81 -36.97
CA ALA A 585 -11.32 13.62 -36.87
C ALA A 585 -12.04 13.34 -38.19
N THR A 586 -11.74 12.18 -38.75
CA THR A 586 -12.26 11.71 -40.05
C THR A 586 -13.19 10.52 -39.88
N THR A 587 -12.92 9.64 -38.92
CA THR A 587 -13.71 8.44 -38.69
C THR A 587 -14.89 8.70 -37.76
N LYS A 588 -15.91 7.87 -37.84
CA LYS A 588 -17.05 7.92 -36.91
C LYS A 588 -16.59 7.73 -35.45
N ASN A 589 -15.72 6.74 -35.22
CA ASN A 589 -15.16 6.46 -33.89
C ASN A 589 -14.43 7.69 -33.31
N GLU A 590 -13.58 8.36 -34.10
CA GLU A 590 -12.88 9.59 -33.69
C GLU A 590 -13.85 10.71 -33.30
N LYS A 591 -14.87 10.95 -34.14
CA LYS A 591 -15.87 11.99 -33.90
C LYS A 591 -16.69 11.72 -32.65
N ILE A 592 -17.20 10.49 -32.49
CA ILE A 592 -17.95 10.09 -31.29
C ILE A 592 -17.08 10.27 -30.04
N TYR A 593 -15.83 9.77 -30.08
CA TYR A 593 -14.91 9.86 -28.95
C TYR A 593 -14.68 11.30 -28.48
N CYS A 594 -14.45 12.22 -29.42
CA CYS A 594 -14.16 13.61 -29.08
C CYS A 594 -15.43 14.40 -28.71
N LEU A 595 -16.48 14.33 -29.53
CA LEU A 595 -17.70 15.10 -29.33
C LEU A 595 -18.42 14.71 -28.04
N ALA A 596 -18.54 13.40 -27.75
CA ALA A 596 -19.21 12.95 -26.53
C ALA A 596 -18.42 13.36 -25.28
N GLY A 597 -17.09 13.19 -25.31
CA GLY A 597 -16.21 13.61 -24.21
C GLY A 597 -16.26 15.12 -23.97
N LEU A 598 -16.20 15.93 -25.03
CA LEU A 598 -16.30 17.38 -24.95
C LEU A 598 -17.67 17.84 -24.45
N ALA A 599 -18.77 17.24 -24.93
CA ALA A 599 -20.10 17.53 -24.42
C ALA A 599 -20.17 17.26 -22.92
N ILE A 600 -19.79 16.06 -22.45
CA ILE A 600 -19.78 15.71 -21.02
C ILE A 600 -18.92 16.73 -20.23
N SER A 601 -17.78 17.14 -20.77
CA SER A 601 -16.92 18.15 -20.14
C SER A 601 -17.63 19.49 -19.98
N ARG A 602 -18.29 20.01 -21.03
CA ARG A 602 -19.05 21.26 -20.99
C ARG A 602 -20.19 21.20 -19.99
N ALA A 603 -20.94 20.09 -19.94
CA ALA A 603 -21.97 19.91 -18.91
C ALA A 603 -21.38 19.94 -17.49
N GLN A 604 -20.26 19.25 -17.25
CA GLN A 604 -19.60 19.24 -15.96
C GLN A 604 -19.02 20.59 -15.54
N LEU A 605 -18.62 21.43 -16.51
CA LEU A 605 -18.16 22.81 -16.31
C LEU A 605 -19.31 23.82 -16.18
N LEU A 606 -20.56 23.37 -16.19
CA LEU A 606 -21.76 24.22 -16.19
C LEU A 606 -21.86 25.13 -17.42
N ASP A 607 -21.38 24.66 -18.58
CA ASP A 607 -21.49 25.32 -19.87
C ASP A 607 -22.57 24.63 -20.72
N ARG A 608 -23.83 25.05 -20.54
CA ARG A 608 -24.98 24.46 -21.24
C ARG A 608 -24.93 24.70 -22.74
N ASP A 609 -24.55 25.91 -23.16
CA ASP A 609 -24.51 26.27 -24.57
C ASP A 609 -23.43 25.45 -25.30
N GLY A 610 -22.24 25.31 -24.70
CA GLY A 610 -21.20 24.43 -25.21
C GLY A 610 -21.62 22.96 -25.23
N PHE A 611 -22.33 22.47 -24.20
CA PHE A 611 -22.88 21.12 -24.20
C PHE A 611 -23.82 20.88 -25.37
N LEU A 612 -24.77 21.79 -25.61
CA LEU A 612 -25.74 21.67 -26.69
C LEU A 612 -25.09 21.78 -28.06
N ALA A 613 -24.09 22.65 -28.24
CA ALA A 613 -23.36 22.77 -29.49
C ALA A 613 -22.68 21.45 -29.91
N PHE A 614 -21.92 20.81 -29.01
CA PHE A 614 -21.31 19.51 -29.33
C PHE A 614 -22.35 18.39 -29.46
N SER A 615 -23.43 18.43 -28.68
CA SER A 615 -24.49 17.43 -28.75
C SER A 615 -25.27 17.49 -30.08
N GLU A 616 -25.43 18.69 -30.65
CA GLU A 616 -26.08 18.89 -31.94
C GLU A 616 -25.30 18.24 -33.09
N GLU A 617 -23.97 18.28 -33.06
CA GLU A 617 -23.12 17.55 -34.02
C GLU A 617 -23.12 16.03 -33.79
N LEU A 618 -23.30 15.60 -32.55
CA LEU A 618 -23.25 14.20 -32.15
C LEU A 618 -24.56 13.44 -32.38
N LYS A 619 -25.72 14.12 -32.39
CA LYS A 619 -27.05 13.48 -32.49
C LYS A 619 -27.23 12.61 -33.74
N ASP A 620 -26.55 12.97 -34.83
CA ASP A 620 -26.63 12.27 -36.12
C ASP A 620 -25.64 11.08 -36.21
N LEU A 621 -24.82 10.87 -35.17
CA LEU A 621 -23.84 9.79 -35.08
C LEU A 621 -24.29 8.70 -34.10
N ASP A 622 -24.34 7.47 -34.60
CA ASP A 622 -24.75 6.29 -33.83
C ASP A 622 -23.62 5.25 -33.80
N ILE A 623 -23.51 4.53 -32.68
CA ILE A 623 -22.45 3.53 -32.44
C ILE A 623 -22.63 2.27 -33.30
N ASP A 624 -21.51 1.69 -33.72
CA ASP A 624 -21.45 0.45 -34.51
C ASP A 624 -20.16 -0.34 -34.19
N GLU A 625 -19.92 -1.43 -34.92
CA GLU A 625 -18.78 -2.34 -34.71
C GLU A 625 -17.41 -1.69 -34.97
N SER A 626 -17.36 -0.52 -35.64
CA SER A 626 -16.11 0.23 -35.83
C SER A 626 -15.70 1.05 -34.60
N CYS A 627 -16.58 1.17 -33.60
CA CYS A 627 -16.33 1.97 -32.41
C CYS A 627 -15.56 1.17 -31.36
N CYS A 628 -14.53 1.79 -30.76
CA CYS A 628 -13.81 1.18 -29.65
C CYS A 628 -14.63 1.22 -28.35
N PHE A 629 -14.20 0.46 -27.35
CA PHE A 629 -14.86 0.37 -26.03
C PHE A 629 -15.16 1.76 -25.42
N TYR A 630 -14.16 2.64 -25.38
CA TYR A 630 -14.32 3.95 -24.76
C TYR A 630 -15.30 4.84 -25.51
N SER A 631 -15.29 4.83 -26.86
CA SER A 631 -16.27 5.57 -27.67
C SER A 631 -17.69 5.12 -27.38
N ILE A 632 -17.92 3.81 -27.25
CA ILE A 632 -19.24 3.26 -26.90
C ILE A 632 -19.64 3.73 -25.50
N LEU A 633 -18.76 3.59 -24.51
CA LEU A 633 -19.00 3.99 -23.11
C LEU A 633 -19.38 5.47 -23.00
N ILE A 634 -18.55 6.37 -23.54
CA ILE A 634 -18.79 7.80 -23.40
C ILE A 634 -20.00 8.27 -24.22
N TRP A 635 -20.31 7.62 -25.35
CA TRP A 635 -21.53 7.89 -26.10
C TRP A 635 -22.77 7.50 -25.30
N THR A 636 -22.75 6.36 -24.60
CA THR A 636 -23.85 5.96 -23.71
C THR A 636 -24.02 6.95 -22.56
N ILE A 637 -22.91 7.38 -21.94
CA ILE A 637 -22.95 8.41 -20.88
C ILE A 637 -23.50 9.72 -21.43
N TRP A 638 -23.06 10.15 -22.61
CA TRP A 638 -23.58 11.36 -23.25
C TRP A 638 -25.10 11.27 -23.48
N ASN A 639 -25.64 10.13 -23.92
CA ASN A 639 -27.10 9.96 -24.09
C ASN A 639 -27.86 10.15 -22.76
N VAL A 640 -27.29 9.70 -21.63
CA VAL A 640 -27.87 9.96 -20.30
C VAL A 640 -27.90 11.46 -20.02
N TYR A 641 -26.78 12.17 -20.23
CA TYR A 641 -26.71 13.62 -20.04
C TYR A 641 -27.69 14.36 -20.95
N PHE A 642 -27.73 13.99 -22.23
CA PHE A 642 -28.54 14.66 -23.24
C PHE A 642 -30.03 14.51 -22.95
N ALA A 643 -30.49 13.31 -22.58
CA ALA A 643 -31.88 13.08 -22.21
C ALA A 643 -32.29 13.88 -20.96
N HIS A 644 -31.45 13.91 -19.92
CA HIS A 644 -31.78 14.61 -18.67
C HIS A 644 -31.64 16.14 -18.77
N ILE A 645 -30.64 16.66 -19.49
CA ILE A 645 -30.42 18.11 -19.64
C ILE A 645 -31.45 18.74 -20.58
N THR A 646 -31.85 18.05 -21.65
CA THR A 646 -32.92 18.54 -22.55
C THR A 646 -34.32 18.30 -21.99
N ASN A 647 -34.43 17.43 -20.98
CA ASN A 647 -35.70 17.02 -20.36
C ASN A 647 -36.72 16.49 -21.39
N ASP A 648 -36.23 15.79 -22.42
CA ASP A 648 -37.06 15.18 -23.47
C ASP A 648 -37.56 13.80 -23.03
N ALA A 649 -38.88 13.65 -22.91
CA ALA A 649 -39.52 12.42 -22.44
C ALA A 649 -39.27 11.22 -23.37
N ALA A 650 -39.16 11.44 -24.68
CA ALA A 650 -38.88 10.36 -25.63
C ALA A 650 -37.44 9.86 -25.47
N LEU A 651 -36.48 10.78 -25.30
CA LEU A 651 -35.08 10.42 -25.06
C LEU A 651 -34.89 9.72 -23.72
N LEU A 652 -35.56 10.20 -22.66
CA LEU A 652 -35.55 9.56 -21.34
C LEU A 652 -36.07 8.11 -21.40
N GLY A 653 -37.13 7.87 -22.18
CA GLY A 653 -37.66 6.53 -22.40
C GLY A 653 -36.75 5.63 -23.25
N ASP A 654 -35.84 6.19 -24.04
CA ASP A 654 -34.96 5.44 -24.94
C ASP A 654 -33.60 5.07 -24.31
N ILE A 655 -33.23 5.65 -23.16
CA ILE A 655 -31.96 5.36 -22.46
C ILE A 655 -31.72 3.85 -22.34
N GLY A 656 -32.74 3.08 -21.92
CA GLY A 656 -32.62 1.63 -21.78
C GLY A 656 -32.28 0.91 -23.09
N LYS A 657 -32.83 1.37 -24.23
CA LYS A 657 -32.51 0.79 -25.54
C LYS A 657 -31.10 1.15 -26.00
N LYS A 658 -30.66 2.39 -25.73
CA LYS A 658 -29.30 2.85 -26.01
C LYS A 658 -28.26 2.04 -25.22
N VAL A 659 -28.54 1.77 -23.95
CA VAL A 659 -27.72 0.89 -23.10
C VAL A 659 -27.70 -0.54 -23.66
N ALA A 660 -28.85 -1.13 -23.98
CA ALA A 660 -28.91 -2.49 -24.53
C ALA A 660 -28.16 -2.63 -25.86
N ARG A 661 -28.16 -1.58 -26.70
CA ARG A 661 -27.36 -1.57 -27.93
C ARG A 661 -25.86 -1.53 -27.65
N ALA A 662 -25.43 -0.66 -26.74
CA ALA A 662 -24.04 -0.56 -26.33
C ALA A 662 -23.52 -1.88 -25.73
N ASP A 663 -24.34 -2.52 -24.91
CA ASP A 663 -24.10 -3.84 -24.34
C ASP A 663 -23.77 -4.89 -25.41
N VAL A 664 -24.63 -5.00 -26.42
CA VAL A 664 -24.44 -5.96 -27.53
C VAL A 664 -23.13 -5.71 -28.27
N LEU A 665 -22.79 -4.44 -28.53
CA LEU A 665 -21.56 -4.10 -29.25
C LEU A 665 -20.30 -4.38 -28.42
N ILE A 666 -20.32 -4.08 -27.13
CA ILE A 666 -19.20 -4.37 -26.22
C ILE A 666 -18.97 -5.88 -26.13
N ASN A 667 -20.04 -6.65 -26.00
CA ASN A 667 -19.96 -8.12 -25.94
C ASN A 667 -19.42 -8.72 -27.24
N ARG A 668 -19.72 -8.14 -28.40
CA ARG A 668 -19.12 -8.55 -29.69
C ARG A 668 -17.64 -8.17 -29.82
N ASN A 669 -17.27 -6.99 -29.33
CA ASN A 669 -15.90 -6.47 -29.40
C ASN A 669 -14.97 -7.07 -28.33
N ALA A 670 -15.50 -7.78 -27.32
CA ALA A 670 -14.76 -8.39 -26.22
C ALA A 670 -14.00 -9.68 -26.62
N SER A 671 -13.22 -9.63 -27.70
CA SER A 671 -12.41 -10.77 -28.18
C SER A 671 -11.21 -11.10 -27.28
N SER A 672 -10.89 -10.29 -26.25
CA SER A 672 -9.74 -10.51 -25.37
C SER A 672 -9.93 -10.25 -23.86
N ASN A 673 -10.98 -9.54 -23.43
CA ASN A 673 -11.23 -9.28 -22.00
C ASN A 673 -12.74 -9.28 -21.69
N GLN A 674 -13.25 -10.44 -21.26
CA GLN A 674 -14.66 -10.67 -20.95
C GLN A 674 -15.18 -9.78 -19.80
N LEU A 675 -14.30 -9.26 -18.93
CA LEU A 675 -14.69 -8.39 -17.82
C LEU A 675 -14.98 -6.93 -18.24
N SER A 676 -14.68 -6.55 -19.48
CA SER A 676 -14.90 -5.18 -19.99
C SER A 676 -16.36 -4.74 -19.89
N ILE A 677 -17.31 -5.67 -20.00
CA ILE A 677 -18.74 -5.37 -19.86
C ILE A 677 -19.10 -4.88 -18.45
N PHE A 678 -18.49 -5.45 -17.40
CA PHE A 678 -18.70 -5.01 -16.03
C PHE A 678 -18.09 -3.64 -15.78
N HIS A 679 -16.94 -3.34 -16.39
CA HIS A 679 -16.40 -1.98 -16.39
C HIS A 679 -17.39 -0.99 -17.01
N PHE A 680 -17.98 -1.31 -18.17
CA PHE A 680 -18.98 -0.46 -18.80
C PHE A 680 -20.18 -0.18 -17.89
N TYR A 681 -20.75 -1.21 -17.27
CA TYR A 681 -21.87 -1.05 -16.36
C TYR A 681 -21.53 -0.18 -15.14
N LEU A 682 -20.39 -0.45 -14.49
CA LEU A 682 -20.00 0.24 -13.26
C LEU A 682 -19.58 1.69 -13.51
N GLU A 683 -19.03 2.02 -14.68
CA GLU A 683 -18.74 3.41 -15.07
C GLU A 683 -20.02 4.19 -15.45
N LEU A 684 -21.10 3.51 -15.89
CA LEU A 684 -22.36 4.16 -16.26
C LEU A 684 -23.22 4.56 -15.04
N ILE A 685 -23.25 3.71 -13.99
CA ILE A 685 -24.07 3.93 -12.78
C ILE A 685 -23.89 5.32 -12.14
N PRO A 686 -22.67 5.85 -11.88
CA PRO A 686 -22.51 7.15 -11.24
C PRO A 686 -23.14 8.29 -12.03
N HIS A 687 -23.21 8.18 -13.36
CA HIS A 687 -23.84 9.16 -14.22
C HIS A 687 -25.37 9.09 -14.20
N LEU A 688 -25.94 7.90 -14.01
CA LEU A 688 -27.38 7.75 -13.74
C LEU A 688 -27.75 8.32 -12.36
N ILE A 689 -26.91 8.06 -11.35
CA ILE A 689 -27.07 8.57 -9.98
C ILE A 689 -26.99 10.11 -9.95
N LEU A 690 -26.09 10.71 -10.75
CA LEU A 690 -25.95 12.17 -10.88
C LEU A 690 -27.30 12.84 -11.19
N PHE A 691 -28.11 12.25 -12.07
CA PHE A 691 -29.43 12.75 -12.47
C PHE A 691 -30.59 12.09 -11.69
N LYS A 692 -30.31 11.48 -10.53
CA LYS A 692 -31.30 10.81 -9.66
C LYS A 692 -32.10 9.71 -10.37
N ASN A 693 -31.56 9.11 -11.44
CA ASN A 693 -32.18 8.01 -12.17
C ASN A 693 -31.87 6.67 -11.48
N THR A 694 -32.43 6.48 -10.28
CA THR A 694 -32.21 5.25 -9.48
C THR A 694 -32.80 4.01 -10.15
N ALA A 695 -33.90 4.15 -10.90
CA ALA A 695 -34.50 3.06 -11.66
C ALA A 695 -33.55 2.54 -12.76
N GLY A 696 -32.94 3.45 -13.53
CA GLY A 696 -31.92 3.09 -14.52
C GLY A 696 -30.70 2.45 -13.86
N ALA A 697 -30.20 3.03 -12.77
CA ALA A 697 -29.05 2.47 -12.04
C ALA A 697 -29.33 1.05 -11.52
N LYS A 698 -30.55 0.78 -11.03
CA LYS A 698 -31.01 -0.56 -10.62
C LYS A 698 -31.07 -1.53 -11.78
N ALA A 699 -31.60 -1.11 -12.93
CA ALA A 699 -31.64 -1.95 -14.12
C ALA A 699 -30.22 -2.40 -14.54
N ILE A 700 -29.22 -1.52 -14.43
CA ILE A 700 -27.80 -1.90 -14.65
C ILE A 700 -27.31 -2.92 -13.60
N VAL A 701 -27.65 -2.72 -12.32
CA VAL A 701 -27.32 -3.70 -11.27
C VAL A 701 -27.96 -5.06 -11.55
N GLU A 702 -29.21 -5.10 -12.00
CA GLU A 702 -29.91 -6.32 -12.40
C GLU A 702 -29.25 -7.00 -13.62
N LEU A 703 -28.75 -6.23 -14.59
CA LEU A 703 -27.94 -6.77 -15.69
C LEU A 703 -26.66 -7.44 -15.18
N ILE A 704 -25.94 -6.80 -14.25
CA ILE A 704 -24.78 -7.41 -13.59
C ILE A 704 -25.17 -8.69 -12.85
N GLU A 705 -26.29 -8.66 -12.11
CA GLU A 705 -26.74 -9.79 -11.30
C GLU A 705 -27.08 -11.02 -12.14
N ASN A 706 -27.64 -10.82 -13.32
CA ASN A 706 -28.09 -11.86 -14.24
C ASN A 706 -27.04 -12.23 -15.31
N HIS A 707 -25.86 -11.58 -15.30
CA HIS A 707 -24.85 -11.82 -16.32
C HIS A 707 -24.20 -13.22 -16.18
N PRO A 708 -24.03 -14.01 -17.26
CA PRO A 708 -23.53 -15.39 -17.17
C PRO A 708 -22.16 -15.56 -16.50
N ILE A 709 -21.27 -14.56 -16.64
CA ILE A 709 -19.90 -14.57 -16.08
C ILE A 709 -19.76 -13.72 -14.81
N LYS A 710 -20.84 -13.43 -14.08
CA LYS A 710 -20.78 -12.68 -12.81
C LYS A 710 -19.79 -13.29 -11.82
N GLU A 711 -19.69 -14.62 -11.77
CA GLU A 711 -18.72 -15.29 -10.89
C GLU A 711 -17.27 -14.94 -11.21
N GLU A 712 -16.96 -14.57 -12.45
CA GLU A 712 -15.63 -14.07 -12.82
C GLU A 712 -15.42 -12.63 -12.35
N MET A 713 -16.44 -11.77 -12.43
CA MET A 713 -16.40 -10.42 -11.86
C MET A 713 -16.10 -10.47 -10.35
N VAL A 714 -16.68 -11.43 -9.62
CA VAL A 714 -16.50 -11.58 -8.17
C VAL A 714 -15.04 -11.92 -7.80
N LYS A 715 -14.25 -12.44 -8.75
CA LYS A 715 -12.81 -12.69 -8.55
C LYS A 715 -11.97 -11.42 -8.73
N ASP A 716 -12.52 -10.37 -9.35
CA ASP A 716 -11.88 -9.07 -9.47
C ASP A 716 -12.29 -8.18 -8.29
N ASP A 717 -11.33 -7.91 -7.40
CA ASP A 717 -11.54 -7.12 -6.19
C ASP A 717 -12.04 -5.70 -6.51
N LYS A 718 -11.54 -5.07 -7.59
CA LYS A 718 -11.89 -3.69 -7.94
C LYS A 718 -13.33 -3.62 -8.45
N LEU A 719 -13.72 -4.53 -9.34
CA LEU A 719 -15.09 -4.61 -9.85
C LEU A 719 -16.07 -4.95 -8.72
N THR A 720 -15.73 -5.91 -7.87
CA THR A 720 -16.55 -6.30 -6.71
C THR A 720 -16.74 -5.16 -5.73
N MET A 721 -15.67 -4.41 -5.46
CA MET A 721 -15.72 -3.20 -4.64
C MET A 721 -16.67 -2.17 -5.25
N LEU A 722 -16.48 -1.79 -6.52
CA LEU A 722 -17.30 -0.76 -7.18
C LEU A 722 -18.77 -1.18 -7.24
N TYR A 723 -19.03 -2.45 -7.52
CA TYR A 723 -20.37 -3.03 -7.46
C TYR A 723 -20.99 -2.86 -6.06
N SER A 724 -20.26 -3.22 -5.00
CA SER A 724 -20.74 -3.08 -3.62
C SER A 724 -21.00 -1.62 -3.24
N LEU A 725 -20.11 -0.70 -3.63
CA LEU A 725 -20.24 0.73 -3.42
C LEU A 725 -21.53 1.25 -4.05
N TYR A 726 -21.77 0.95 -5.32
CA TYR A 726 -22.93 1.47 -6.04
C TYR A 726 -24.24 0.85 -5.57
N GLN A 727 -24.25 -0.44 -5.18
CA GLN A 727 -25.41 -1.03 -4.52
C GLN A 727 -25.76 -0.33 -3.21
N MET A 728 -24.76 -0.01 -2.39
CA MET A 728 -24.98 0.73 -1.13
C MET A 728 -25.42 2.18 -1.41
N ASP A 729 -24.84 2.82 -2.41
CA ASP A 729 -25.17 4.20 -2.78
C ASP A 729 -26.62 4.31 -3.25
N ILE A 730 -27.05 3.43 -4.16
CA ILE A 730 -28.45 3.34 -4.63
C ILE A 730 -29.41 3.11 -3.44
N LYS A 731 -29.11 2.14 -2.56
CA LYS A 731 -29.95 1.86 -1.37
C LYS A 731 -30.06 3.06 -0.44
N SER A 732 -28.97 3.79 -0.24
CA SER A 732 -28.96 4.98 0.61
C SER A 732 -29.80 6.14 0.05
N MET A 733 -29.99 6.19 -1.28
CA MET A 733 -30.84 7.20 -1.93
C MET A 733 -32.33 6.87 -1.80
N GLU A 734 -32.70 5.60 -1.73
CA GLU A 734 -34.09 5.17 -1.60
C GLU A 734 -34.59 5.11 -0.17
N ASN A 735 -33.68 4.80 0.77
CA ASN A 735 -34.00 4.67 2.17
C ASN A 735 -33.03 5.52 3.01
N PHE A 736 -33.50 6.69 3.43
CA PHE A 736 -32.76 7.56 4.36
C PHE A 736 -32.40 6.85 5.69
N GLY A 737 -33.15 5.84 6.11
CA GLY A 737 -32.82 5.02 7.28
C GLY A 737 -31.72 3.98 7.05
N PHE A 738 -31.17 3.86 5.84
CA PHE A 738 -30.15 2.86 5.50
C PHE A 738 -28.87 3.13 6.30
N LYS A 739 -28.53 2.21 7.21
CA LYS A 739 -27.31 2.25 8.01
C LYS A 739 -26.35 1.16 7.56
N LEU A 740 -25.11 1.54 7.30
CA LEU A 740 -24.04 0.58 7.11
C LEU A 740 -23.69 -0.08 8.45
N THR A 741 -23.50 -1.39 8.44
CA THR A 741 -22.93 -2.09 9.60
C THR A 741 -21.48 -1.66 9.82
N PRO A 742 -20.91 -1.78 11.05
CA PRO A 742 -19.50 -1.48 11.28
C PRO A 742 -18.55 -2.20 10.32
N MET A 743 -18.87 -3.43 9.93
CA MET A 743 -18.09 -4.18 8.96
C MET A 743 -18.21 -3.62 7.53
N GLN A 744 -19.40 -3.19 7.12
CA GLN A 744 -19.60 -2.54 5.83
C GLN A 744 -18.89 -1.19 5.75
N LEU A 745 -18.93 -0.40 6.83
CA LEU A 745 -18.17 0.85 6.98
C LEU A 745 -16.68 0.62 6.83
N TYR A 746 -16.14 -0.31 7.63
CA TYR A 746 -14.73 -0.68 7.57
C TYR A 746 -14.33 -1.14 6.17
N SER A 747 -15.12 -2.04 5.57
CA SER A 747 -14.88 -2.55 4.22
C SER A 747 -14.89 -1.43 3.17
N LEU A 748 -15.90 -0.54 3.22
CA LEU A 748 -16.03 0.60 2.31
C LEU A 748 -14.85 1.58 2.45
N GLU A 749 -14.45 1.90 3.68
CA GLU A 749 -13.31 2.78 3.92
C GLU A 749 -12.02 2.18 3.38
N GLN A 750 -11.79 0.90 3.65
CA GLN A 750 -10.64 0.16 3.13
C GLN A 750 -10.62 0.15 1.59
N HIS A 751 -11.78 -0.06 0.98
CA HIS A 751 -11.97 -0.03 -0.47
C HIS A 751 -11.65 1.34 -1.09
N ILE A 752 -12.23 2.41 -0.56
CA ILE A 752 -11.98 3.78 -1.06
C ILE A 752 -10.51 4.15 -0.93
N ASN A 753 -9.88 3.74 0.16
CA ASN A 753 -8.46 4.01 0.39
C ASN A 753 -7.51 3.15 -0.48
N THR A 754 -7.99 2.04 -1.07
CA THR A 754 -7.19 1.27 -2.06
C THR A 754 -7.23 1.88 -3.46
N LEU A 755 -8.23 2.70 -3.78
CA LEU A 755 -8.26 3.42 -5.04
C LEU A 755 -7.09 4.40 -5.09
N SER A 756 -6.26 4.30 -6.14
CA SER A 756 -5.16 5.25 -6.36
C SER A 756 -5.69 6.66 -6.28
N ILE A 757 -5.01 7.51 -5.51
CA ILE A 757 -5.55 8.82 -5.20
C ILE A 757 -5.54 9.77 -6.41
N SER A 758 -4.75 9.45 -7.43
CA SER A 758 -4.72 10.14 -8.73
C SER A 758 -5.72 9.61 -9.76
N GLN A 759 -6.56 8.65 -9.38
CA GLN A 759 -7.51 7.97 -10.27
C GLN A 759 -8.89 7.80 -9.62
N SER A 760 -9.90 7.52 -10.45
CA SER A 760 -11.23 7.11 -9.98
C SER A 760 -11.92 8.15 -9.09
N TYR A 761 -11.81 9.43 -9.44
CA TYR A 761 -12.33 10.56 -8.66
C TYR A 761 -13.83 10.41 -8.39
N ILE A 762 -14.63 10.10 -9.41
CA ILE A 762 -16.09 9.91 -9.28
C ILE A 762 -16.42 8.80 -8.28
N ASN A 763 -15.70 7.67 -8.34
CA ASN A 763 -15.87 6.54 -7.43
C ASN A 763 -15.52 6.94 -5.98
N ARG A 764 -14.41 7.66 -5.79
CA ARG A 764 -13.96 8.14 -4.46
C ARG A 764 -14.90 9.18 -3.87
N VAL A 765 -15.37 10.13 -4.66
CA VAL A 765 -16.37 11.12 -4.22
C VAL A 765 -17.63 10.39 -3.73
N SER A 766 -18.13 9.43 -4.51
CA SER A 766 -19.33 8.66 -4.14
C SER A 766 -19.11 7.86 -2.85
N GLY A 767 -17.93 7.22 -2.72
CA GLY A 767 -17.54 6.52 -1.51
C GLY A 767 -17.41 7.41 -0.26
N TYR A 768 -16.71 8.53 -0.35
CA TYR A 768 -16.55 9.44 0.79
C TYR A 768 -17.86 10.10 1.20
N VAL A 769 -18.75 10.41 0.24
CA VAL A 769 -20.10 10.90 0.56
C VAL A 769 -20.89 9.85 1.34
N LEU A 770 -20.82 8.57 0.93
CA LEU A 770 -21.49 7.47 1.62
C LEU A 770 -20.90 7.20 3.02
N LEU A 771 -19.58 7.30 3.19
CA LEU A 771 -18.92 7.24 4.49
C LEU A 771 -19.35 8.40 5.39
N ALA A 772 -19.31 9.63 4.88
CA ALA A 772 -19.73 10.82 5.62
C ALA A 772 -21.17 10.66 6.13
N TYR A 773 -22.09 10.27 5.23
CA TYR A 773 -23.48 9.98 5.56
C TYR A 773 -23.63 8.98 6.71
N SER A 774 -22.85 7.90 6.65
CA SER A 774 -22.89 6.83 7.64
C SER A 774 -22.34 7.26 9.01
N HIS A 775 -21.30 8.10 9.06
CA HIS A 775 -20.79 8.69 10.30
C HIS A 775 -21.76 9.71 10.91
N LEU A 776 -22.47 10.48 10.08
CA LEU A 776 -23.52 11.37 10.54
C LEU A 776 -24.66 10.60 11.23
N GLN A 777 -25.03 9.43 10.70
CA GLN A 777 -26.01 8.52 11.34
C GLN A 777 -25.55 7.95 12.70
N GLN A 778 -24.25 8.02 13.00
CA GLN A 778 -23.65 7.60 14.26
C GLN A 778 -23.33 8.78 15.21
N ASP A 779 -23.75 10.01 14.85
CA ASP A 779 -23.45 11.27 15.56
C ASP A 779 -21.95 11.61 15.65
N ASP A 780 -21.13 11.07 14.74
CA ASP A 780 -19.72 11.42 14.60
C ASP A 780 -19.53 12.59 13.62
N LYS A 781 -19.80 13.80 14.12
CA LYS A 781 -19.75 15.04 13.33
C LYS A 781 -18.36 15.37 12.81
N GLN A 782 -17.30 15.01 13.52
CA GLN A 782 -15.93 15.34 13.12
C GLN A 782 -15.53 14.53 11.89
N THR A 783 -15.77 13.22 11.92
CA THR A 783 -15.45 12.33 10.80
C THR A 783 -16.36 12.58 9.61
N PHE A 784 -17.64 12.88 9.84
CA PHE A 784 -18.56 13.35 8.80
C PHE A 784 -17.98 14.55 8.02
N MET A 785 -17.57 15.62 8.73
CA MET A 785 -17.04 16.81 8.08
C MET A 785 -15.74 16.51 7.32
N SER A 786 -14.87 15.67 7.88
CA SER A 786 -13.61 15.28 7.23
C SER A 786 -13.85 14.59 5.90
N TYR A 787 -14.67 13.54 5.85
CA TYR A 787 -14.93 12.81 4.60
C TYR A 787 -15.66 13.66 3.57
N TYR A 788 -16.62 14.47 4.02
CA TYR A 788 -17.36 15.33 3.11
C TYR A 788 -16.47 16.42 2.49
N HIS A 789 -15.59 17.05 3.27
CA HIS A 789 -14.62 18.00 2.75
C HIS A 789 -13.67 17.36 1.74
N THR A 790 -13.17 16.16 2.01
CA THR A 790 -12.34 15.41 1.04
C THR A 790 -13.09 15.18 -0.27
N ALA A 791 -14.37 14.81 -0.22
CA ALA A 791 -15.19 14.62 -1.42
C ALA A 791 -15.32 15.91 -2.24
N LEU A 792 -15.59 17.04 -1.59
CA LEU A 792 -15.69 18.34 -2.28
C LEU A 792 -14.34 18.81 -2.84
N GLU A 793 -13.24 18.58 -2.13
CA GLU A 793 -11.90 18.94 -2.60
C GLU A 793 -11.53 18.18 -3.88
N ILE A 794 -11.86 16.89 -3.96
CA ILE A 794 -11.69 16.10 -5.19
C ILE A 794 -12.50 16.70 -6.34
N CYS A 795 -13.79 17.03 -6.12
CA CYS A 795 -14.62 17.65 -7.15
C CYS A 795 -14.05 18.99 -7.64
N SER A 796 -13.58 19.82 -6.70
CA SER A 796 -13.00 21.13 -7.01
C SER A 796 -11.72 20.98 -7.83
N ASN A 797 -10.81 20.08 -7.43
CA ASN A 797 -9.56 19.82 -8.14
C ASN A 797 -9.79 19.27 -9.56
N ALA A 798 -10.81 18.42 -9.73
CA ALA A 798 -11.18 17.84 -11.01
C ALA A 798 -12.10 18.73 -11.86
N ASN A 799 -12.49 19.92 -11.37
CA ASN A 799 -13.50 20.79 -11.99
C ASN A 799 -14.83 20.07 -12.31
N PHE A 800 -15.29 19.14 -11.46
CA PHE A 800 -16.59 18.47 -11.61
C PHE A 800 -17.73 19.31 -11.02
N LYS A 801 -18.01 20.49 -11.58
CA LYS A 801 -18.95 21.45 -10.97
C LYS A 801 -20.38 20.92 -10.91
N LEU A 802 -20.87 20.26 -11.96
CA LEU A 802 -22.20 19.65 -11.95
C LEU A 802 -22.31 18.51 -10.92
N PHE A 803 -21.26 17.68 -10.82
CA PHE A 803 -21.20 16.62 -9.80
C PHE A 803 -21.12 17.20 -8.37
N GLU A 804 -20.33 18.25 -8.16
CA GLU A 804 -20.21 18.99 -6.89
C GLU A 804 -21.58 19.49 -6.42
N ILE A 805 -22.35 20.11 -7.31
CA ILE A 805 -23.72 20.57 -7.03
C ILE A 805 -24.65 19.42 -6.63
N SER A 806 -24.63 18.31 -7.38
CA SER A 806 -25.45 17.14 -7.06
C SER A 806 -25.14 16.60 -5.65
N LYS A 807 -23.85 16.50 -5.29
CA LYS A 807 -23.44 16.04 -3.95
C LYS A 807 -23.76 17.05 -2.84
N LEU A 808 -23.71 18.36 -3.11
CA LEU A 808 -24.15 19.42 -2.19
C LEU A 808 -25.66 19.37 -1.93
N LYS A 809 -26.47 19.19 -2.98
CA LYS A 809 -27.93 19.05 -2.85
C LYS A 809 -28.29 17.82 -2.02
N ARG A 810 -27.65 16.68 -2.32
CA ARG A 810 -27.83 15.45 -1.52
C ARG A 810 -27.43 15.62 -0.05
N LEU A 811 -26.37 16.39 0.22
CA LEU A 811 -25.99 16.69 1.60
C LEU A 811 -27.04 17.56 2.29
N ALA A 812 -27.52 18.62 1.64
CA ALA A 812 -28.54 19.48 2.21
C ALA A 812 -29.80 18.67 2.58
N ASP A 813 -30.25 17.79 1.68
CA ASP A 813 -31.40 16.92 1.92
C ASP A 813 -31.15 15.94 3.08
N THR A 814 -29.92 15.44 3.20
CA THR A 814 -29.51 14.63 4.36
C THR A 814 -29.59 15.44 5.65
N LEU A 815 -29.00 16.63 5.70
CA LEU A 815 -28.94 17.46 6.90
C LEU A 815 -30.32 17.89 7.39
N ASP A 816 -31.25 18.17 6.46
CA ASP A 816 -32.64 18.46 6.80
C ASP A 816 -33.31 17.30 7.54
N ASN A 817 -33.06 16.06 7.08
CA ASN A 817 -33.59 14.87 7.75
C ASN A 817 -33.01 14.67 9.16
N PHE A 818 -31.81 15.19 9.42
CA PHE A 818 -31.18 15.24 10.76
C PHE A 818 -31.57 16.47 11.58
N LYS A 819 -32.58 17.24 11.14
CA LYS A 819 -33.04 18.48 11.79
C LYS A 819 -31.96 19.58 11.87
N MET A 820 -31.00 19.57 10.93
CA MET A 820 -29.93 20.56 10.80
C MET A 820 -30.24 21.58 9.69
N GLN A 821 -31.43 22.20 9.77
CA GLN A 821 -32.01 23.03 8.71
C GLN A 821 -31.14 24.24 8.33
N THR A 822 -30.51 24.89 9.32
CA THR A 822 -29.64 26.04 9.05
C THR A 822 -28.40 25.64 8.25
N GLN A 823 -27.80 24.49 8.55
CA GLN A 823 -26.66 23.98 7.80
C GLN A 823 -27.08 23.53 6.40
N ALA A 824 -28.21 22.83 6.27
CA ALA A 824 -28.77 22.43 4.98
C ALA A 824 -28.99 23.63 4.06
N GLN A 825 -29.60 24.70 4.58
CA GLN A 825 -29.85 25.91 3.80
C GLN A 825 -28.54 26.57 3.33
N ARG A 826 -27.51 26.64 4.18
CA ARG A 826 -26.19 27.18 3.78
C ARG A 826 -25.58 26.41 2.60
N PHE A 827 -25.71 25.09 2.57
CA PHE A 827 -25.21 24.29 1.45
C PHE A 827 -26.03 24.48 0.16
N ARG A 828 -27.35 24.68 0.27
CA ARG A 828 -28.20 25.04 -0.88
C ARG A 828 -27.85 26.42 -1.43
N ASP A 829 -27.65 27.39 -0.54
CA ASP A 829 -27.27 28.74 -0.94
C ASP A 829 -25.90 28.72 -1.63
N TYR A 830 -24.92 28.01 -1.05
CA TYR A 830 -23.60 27.84 -1.65
C TYR A 830 -23.67 27.17 -3.03
N SER A 831 -24.40 26.05 -3.17
CA SER A 831 -24.52 25.37 -4.47
C SER A 831 -25.20 26.22 -5.54
N MET A 832 -26.16 27.07 -5.15
CA MET A 832 -26.78 28.05 -6.05
C MET A 832 -25.78 29.12 -6.52
N THR A 833 -24.84 29.57 -5.66
CA THR A 833 -23.82 30.56 -6.07
C THR A 833 -22.83 30.02 -7.11
N MET A 834 -22.75 28.70 -7.28
CA MET A 834 -21.87 28.08 -8.28
C MET A 834 -22.42 28.13 -9.70
N VAL A 835 -23.71 28.46 -9.88
CA VAL A 835 -24.40 28.42 -11.17
C VAL A 835 -24.90 29.80 -11.54
N ASN A 836 -24.48 30.30 -12.71
CA ASN A 836 -25.00 31.55 -13.26
C ASN A 836 -26.43 31.36 -13.78
N ASP A 837 -27.23 32.43 -13.84
CA ASP A 837 -28.64 32.38 -14.27
C ASP A 837 -28.86 31.66 -15.61
N LYS A 838 -27.94 31.83 -16.57
CA LYS A 838 -27.98 31.17 -17.89
C LYS A 838 -27.93 29.64 -17.82
N ASN A 839 -27.32 29.09 -16.78
CA ASN A 839 -27.08 27.65 -16.61
C ASN A 839 -27.96 27.03 -15.51
N ARG A 840 -28.98 27.77 -15.04
CA ARG A 840 -29.85 27.34 -13.94
C ARG A 840 -30.60 26.04 -14.20
N GLU A 841 -30.86 25.71 -15.46
CA GLU A 841 -31.43 24.40 -15.82
C GLU A 841 -30.51 23.24 -15.40
N LEU A 842 -29.18 23.37 -15.57
CA LEU A 842 -28.22 22.34 -15.13
C LEU A 842 -28.29 22.13 -13.60
N TYR A 843 -28.54 23.18 -12.83
CA TYR A 843 -28.76 23.06 -11.39
C TYR A 843 -30.05 22.27 -11.06
N ASN A 844 -31.11 22.49 -11.83
CA ASN A 844 -32.42 21.90 -11.56
C ASN A 844 -32.47 20.40 -11.87
N VAL A 845 -31.75 19.94 -12.89
CA VAL A 845 -31.79 18.55 -13.35
C VAL A 845 -31.02 17.55 -12.46
N VAL A 846 -30.14 18.02 -11.56
CA VAL A 846 -29.31 17.16 -10.67
C VAL A 846 -29.77 17.07 -9.21
#